data_AF-A0A8I0GUQ8-F1
#
_entry.id   AF-A0A8I0GUQ8-F1
#
_cell.length_a   1.000
_cell.length_b   1.000
_cell.length_c   1.000
_cell.angle_alpha   90.00
_cell.angle_beta   90.00
_cell.angle_gamma   90.00
#
_symmetry.space_group_name_H-M   'P 1'
#
loop_
_entity.id
_entity.type
_entity.pdbx_description
1 polymer ?
#
loop_
_entity_poly.entity_id
_entity_poly.type
_entity_poly.pdbx_seq_one_letter_code
_entity_poly.pdbx_strand_id
1 'polypeptide(L)'
;MRPLAATLATGLLLGALPAVAADHLVHDAAGYAQVAGRLQPGDTVILANGVWRDLDLLLRGTGKIGQPIRLTAQTPGQVILSGQSQLRLAGAYLEVSNLVFRDGWAPGGEVVSFRASSKEWANHSRVTGVVIDRYNKPDRQQSDNWVGMYGQHNRFDHNQLVGKTNAGTTLVVVRNATSGLDNRHRIDHNWFGPRPNLGSNGGETLRVGTSHDSQSESHTVVENNWFEHCDGEVEIVSNKSGGNLYRGNVFFESRGSLVLRHGHGNVVERNVFLGNNKPHTGGVRVINRGQVVRDNYVENVAGDNFAAALAVMAGTRDAPLNRYEQVADAVIERNSFINVRQLFLGAGLDDERNAMPVNSRMTANLFIGDGKQTLLRSQGDLSGIAFSANVQSPAVSDGFPGGVSAANVTLQRAPNGLQYPVDPIAAGAPRDLAPIARDQVGVAWYPKALDTTALGSGSLRQVAPGEDTLTRAIAASAPGDRLQLQRGQYRVDQVLGVNHPLSVIGPARGQARLQFTRPSLFEIRAGGSLKLSRLDIDGALAPDTAGNAVVRIAPGSQAFNYTLLIEDSRIHGLTANKAFDVVNAGKGSLAARIGISNTTVDDISGSVIAAAAETDDLGTYNAEQVDIVDSRFTRIGGPLLDLYRGGTDESTFGPSLRVQGNQLQAVGVADDTSLRLHGVQQATLVDNQFAHSGRVRFSHRVGEPRLRVRNNVLTATAAMQSDTPAETLP
;
A
#
# COMPACT_ATOMS: atom_id res chain seq x y z
N MET A 1 -77.50 -58.44 4.66
CA MET A 1 -77.36 -57.05 5.17
C MET A 1 -75.94 -56.86 5.67
N ARG A 2 -75.52 -55.59 5.71
CA ARG A 2 -74.16 -55.03 5.68
C ARG A 2 -73.17 -55.45 6.79
N PRO A 3 -71.85 -55.18 6.57
CA PRO A 3 -70.68 -55.64 7.34
C PRO A 3 -70.10 -54.56 8.27
N LEU A 4 -69.00 -54.83 9.00
CA LEU A 4 -67.92 -53.89 9.42
C LEU A 4 -66.90 -54.67 10.28
N ALA A 5 -65.78 -55.14 9.71
CA ALA A 5 -64.50 -54.42 9.51
C ALA A 5 -63.70 -54.23 10.82
N ALA A 6 -62.76 -55.16 11.06
CA ALA A 6 -61.73 -55.04 12.09
C ALA A 6 -60.53 -54.27 11.52
N THR A 7 -60.27 -53.09 12.07
CA THR A 7 -59.19 -52.20 11.67
C THR A 7 -57.88 -52.64 12.35
N LEU A 8 -56.97 -53.27 11.59
CA LEU A 8 -55.57 -53.45 11.99
C LEU A 8 -54.84 -52.12 11.76
N ALA A 9 -54.52 -51.40 12.83
CA ALA A 9 -53.69 -50.20 12.75
C ALA A 9 -52.21 -50.61 12.65
N THR A 10 -51.71 -50.76 11.43
CA THR A 10 -50.28 -50.90 11.15
C THR A 10 -49.63 -49.53 11.35
N GLY A 11 -49.03 -49.31 12.52
CA GLY A 11 -48.19 -48.14 12.77
C GLY A 11 -46.94 -48.20 11.90
N LEU A 12 -46.94 -47.47 10.77
CA LEU A 12 -45.71 -47.13 10.07
C LEU A 12 -44.91 -46.18 10.97
N LEU A 13 -43.93 -46.72 11.71
CA LEU A 13 -42.80 -45.91 12.16
C LEU A 13 -42.04 -45.46 10.90
N LEU A 14 -42.33 -44.25 10.40
CA LEU A 14 -41.38 -43.52 9.59
C LEU A 14 -40.18 -43.19 10.49
N GLY A 15 -39.21 -44.10 10.56
CA GLY A 15 -37.88 -43.76 11.01
C GLY A 15 -37.36 -42.68 10.06
N ALA A 16 -37.16 -41.46 10.57
CA ALA A 16 -36.44 -40.43 9.86
C ALA A 16 -35.01 -40.95 9.65
N LEU A 17 -34.74 -41.49 8.46
CA LEU A 17 -33.39 -41.79 8.02
C LEU A 17 -32.60 -40.47 8.11
N PRO A 18 -31.42 -40.44 8.77
CA PRO A 18 -30.60 -39.24 8.78
C PRO A 18 -30.30 -38.87 7.32
N ALA A 19 -30.63 -37.63 6.93
CA ALA A 19 -30.26 -37.10 5.62
C ALA A 19 -28.73 -37.23 5.49
N VAL A 20 -28.29 -38.07 4.57
CA VAL A 20 -26.87 -38.31 4.30
C VAL A 20 -26.33 -37.09 3.56
N ALA A 21 -25.25 -36.49 4.07
CA ALA A 21 -24.54 -35.41 3.39
C ALA A 21 -24.13 -35.84 1.98
N ALA A 22 -24.45 -35.05 0.98
CA ALA A 22 -24.15 -35.35 -0.43
C ALA A 22 -23.01 -34.49 -0.97
N ASP A 23 -22.15 -35.11 -1.79
CA ASP A 23 -21.13 -34.41 -2.57
C ASP A 23 -21.65 -34.16 -3.99
N HIS A 24 -21.56 -32.90 -4.43
CA HIS A 24 -22.03 -32.42 -5.71
C HIS A 24 -20.85 -31.87 -6.54
N LEU A 25 -20.24 -32.72 -7.37
CA LEU A 25 -19.26 -32.26 -8.36
C LEU A 25 -19.97 -31.52 -9.50
N VAL A 26 -19.59 -30.27 -9.75
CA VAL A 26 -20.13 -29.43 -10.83
C VAL A 26 -19.02 -28.96 -11.74
N HIS A 27 -19.28 -28.94 -13.04
CA HIS A 27 -18.28 -28.64 -14.07
C HIS A 27 -18.43 -27.25 -14.70
N ASP A 28 -19.56 -26.59 -14.51
CA ASP A 28 -19.86 -25.28 -15.05
C ASP A 28 -20.91 -24.53 -14.21
N ALA A 29 -21.17 -23.27 -14.59
CA ALA A 29 -22.11 -22.40 -13.90
C ALA A 29 -23.55 -22.94 -13.91
N ALA A 30 -23.95 -23.65 -14.97
CA ALA A 30 -25.28 -24.24 -15.07
C ALA A 30 -25.45 -25.40 -14.08
N GLY A 31 -24.43 -26.26 -13.97
CA GLY A 31 -24.36 -27.33 -12.99
C GLY A 31 -24.41 -26.79 -11.56
N TYR A 32 -23.66 -25.72 -11.27
CA TYR A 32 -23.75 -25.02 -9.98
C TYR A 32 -25.18 -24.53 -9.69
N ALA A 33 -25.82 -23.85 -10.64
CA ALA A 33 -27.17 -23.31 -10.47
C ALA A 33 -28.21 -24.41 -10.18
N GLN A 34 -28.06 -25.61 -10.78
CA GLN A 34 -28.94 -26.76 -10.53
C GLN A 34 -28.84 -27.33 -9.11
N VAL A 35 -27.67 -27.23 -8.46
CA VAL A 35 -27.47 -27.74 -7.09
C VAL A 35 -27.72 -26.68 -6.02
N ALA A 36 -27.38 -25.41 -6.29
CA ALA A 36 -27.39 -24.34 -5.30
C ALA A 36 -28.76 -24.13 -4.62
N GLY A 37 -29.87 -24.36 -5.33
CA GLY A 37 -31.23 -24.17 -4.80
C GLY A 37 -31.75 -25.30 -3.89
N ARG A 38 -31.01 -26.41 -3.75
CA ARG A 38 -31.48 -27.62 -3.04
C ARG A 38 -30.54 -28.13 -1.95
N LEU A 39 -29.44 -27.42 -1.69
CA LEU A 39 -28.44 -27.80 -0.70
C LEU A 39 -29.04 -27.95 0.70
N GLN A 40 -28.69 -29.05 1.37
CA GLN A 40 -29.07 -29.38 2.74
C GLN A 40 -27.87 -29.26 3.69
N PRO A 41 -28.09 -29.10 5.00
CA PRO A 41 -27.02 -29.13 5.99
C PRO A 41 -26.12 -30.37 5.84
N GLY A 42 -24.82 -30.13 5.68
CA GLY A 42 -23.81 -31.18 5.48
C GLY A 42 -23.36 -31.37 4.04
N ASP A 43 -24.13 -30.93 3.05
CA ASP A 43 -23.78 -31.08 1.63
C ASP A 43 -22.52 -30.30 1.26
N THR A 44 -21.78 -30.82 0.28
CA THR A 44 -20.58 -30.19 -0.28
C THR A 44 -20.73 -30.02 -1.78
N VAL A 45 -20.64 -28.77 -2.27
CA VAL A 45 -20.48 -28.47 -3.68
C VAL A 45 -19.00 -28.43 -4.02
N ILE A 46 -18.57 -29.23 -4.99
CA ILE A 46 -17.19 -29.34 -5.44
C ILE A 46 -17.11 -28.75 -6.85
N LEU A 47 -16.38 -27.64 -7.02
CA LEU A 47 -16.11 -27.08 -8.34
C LEU A 47 -15.00 -27.89 -9.01
N ALA A 48 -15.27 -28.41 -10.20
CA ALA A 48 -14.27 -29.13 -10.98
C ALA A 48 -13.09 -28.23 -11.36
N ASN A 49 -11.90 -28.84 -11.47
CA ASN A 49 -10.68 -28.15 -11.88
C ASN A 49 -10.86 -27.43 -13.22
N GLY A 50 -10.34 -26.20 -13.32
CA GLY A 50 -10.45 -25.39 -14.51
C GLY A 50 -10.61 -23.91 -14.23
N VAL A 51 -10.80 -23.15 -15.31
CA VAL A 51 -11.05 -21.71 -15.26
C VAL A 51 -12.55 -21.46 -15.34
N TRP A 52 -13.08 -20.82 -14.31
CA TRP A 52 -14.46 -20.37 -14.17
C TRP A 52 -14.48 -18.86 -14.41
N ARG A 53 -14.92 -18.45 -15.60
CA ARG A 53 -14.84 -17.05 -16.04
C ARG A 53 -16.19 -16.35 -15.88
N ASP A 54 -16.16 -15.09 -15.45
CA ASP A 54 -17.33 -14.20 -15.37
C ASP A 54 -18.48 -14.77 -14.51
N LEU A 55 -18.14 -15.38 -13.36
CA LEU A 55 -19.07 -16.08 -12.47
C LEU A 55 -19.43 -15.26 -11.22
N ASP A 56 -20.72 -14.98 -11.04
CA ASP A 56 -21.28 -14.52 -9.76
C ASP A 56 -21.67 -15.71 -8.88
N LEU A 57 -20.72 -16.15 -8.04
CA LEU A 57 -20.84 -17.35 -7.23
C LEU A 57 -21.54 -17.04 -5.90
N LEU A 58 -22.85 -17.26 -5.83
CA LEU A 58 -23.62 -17.09 -4.60
C LEU A 58 -23.83 -18.43 -3.87
N LEU A 59 -23.21 -18.61 -2.71
CA LEU A 59 -23.53 -19.69 -1.78
C LEU A 59 -24.60 -19.21 -0.79
N ARG A 60 -25.81 -19.75 -0.90
CA ARG A 60 -26.96 -19.38 -0.06
C ARG A 60 -27.55 -20.61 0.60
N GLY A 61 -27.78 -20.54 1.91
CA GLY A 61 -28.43 -21.63 2.65
C GLY A 61 -28.21 -21.55 4.16
N THR A 62 -28.80 -22.49 4.88
CA THR A 62 -28.67 -22.58 6.34
C THR A 62 -28.21 -23.98 6.69
N GLY A 63 -26.91 -24.13 6.95
CA GLY A 63 -26.32 -25.34 7.52
C GLY A 63 -26.64 -25.47 9.01
N LYS A 64 -25.95 -26.40 9.69
CA LYS A 64 -26.03 -26.60 11.14
C LYS A 64 -24.63 -26.68 11.75
N ILE A 65 -24.54 -26.49 13.06
CA ILE A 65 -23.30 -26.77 13.83
C ILE A 65 -22.86 -28.21 13.54
N GLY A 66 -21.61 -28.39 13.11
CA GLY A 66 -21.04 -29.69 12.71
C GLY A 66 -21.46 -30.19 11.32
N GLN A 67 -22.46 -29.58 10.69
CA GLN A 67 -22.96 -29.91 9.35
C GLN A 67 -23.16 -28.62 8.50
N PRO A 68 -22.09 -27.85 8.26
CA PRO A 68 -22.18 -26.68 7.40
C PRO A 68 -22.46 -27.10 5.95
N ILE A 69 -23.04 -26.19 5.16
CA ILE A 69 -23.09 -26.32 3.70
C ILE A 69 -21.74 -25.86 3.16
N ARG A 70 -21.07 -26.69 2.36
CA ARG A 70 -19.71 -26.45 1.90
C ARG A 70 -19.67 -26.15 0.40
N LEU A 71 -18.71 -25.31 0.02
CA LEU A 71 -18.30 -25.05 -1.35
C LEU A 71 -16.77 -25.11 -1.42
N THR A 72 -16.21 -25.99 -2.24
CA THR A 72 -14.76 -26.15 -2.33
C THR A 72 -14.29 -26.45 -3.74
N ALA A 73 -13.00 -26.26 -3.99
CA ALA A 73 -12.35 -26.73 -5.21
C ALA A 73 -12.14 -28.25 -5.18
N GLN A 74 -12.25 -28.91 -6.34
CA GLN A 74 -11.87 -30.32 -6.50
C GLN A 74 -10.41 -30.55 -6.14
N THR A 75 -9.52 -29.66 -6.56
CA THR A 75 -8.11 -29.66 -6.17
C THR A 75 -7.70 -28.23 -5.81
N PRO A 76 -7.21 -27.98 -4.58
CA PRO A 76 -6.74 -26.65 -4.19
C PRO A 76 -5.71 -26.09 -5.18
N GLY A 77 -5.90 -24.86 -5.61
CA GLY A 77 -5.05 -24.20 -6.61
C GLY A 77 -5.40 -24.48 -8.08
N GLN A 78 -6.32 -25.40 -8.38
CA GLN A 78 -6.70 -25.73 -9.76
C GLN A 78 -8.09 -25.22 -10.18
N VAL A 79 -8.82 -24.54 -9.28
CA VAL A 79 -10.07 -23.84 -9.60
C VAL A 79 -9.82 -22.34 -9.59
N ILE A 80 -9.84 -21.73 -10.78
CA ILE A 80 -9.51 -20.32 -10.99
C ILE A 80 -10.78 -19.56 -11.37
N LEU A 81 -11.19 -18.63 -10.53
CA LEU A 81 -12.22 -17.63 -10.81
C LEU A 81 -11.55 -16.44 -11.51
N SER A 82 -11.91 -16.20 -12.77
CA SER A 82 -11.30 -15.18 -13.64
C SER A 82 -12.32 -14.24 -14.28
N GLY A 83 -11.84 -13.23 -15.01
CA GLY A 83 -12.71 -12.22 -15.61
C GLY A 83 -13.46 -11.42 -14.56
N GLN A 84 -14.77 -11.25 -14.73
CA GLN A 84 -15.65 -10.53 -13.82
C GLN A 84 -16.37 -11.46 -12.84
N SER A 85 -15.60 -12.27 -12.11
CA SER A 85 -16.12 -13.18 -11.09
C SER A 85 -16.12 -12.57 -9.67
N GLN A 86 -17.03 -13.03 -8.81
CA GLN A 86 -17.11 -12.69 -7.38
C GLN A 86 -17.73 -13.86 -6.58
N LEU A 87 -17.53 -13.88 -5.26
CA LEU A 87 -18.13 -14.81 -4.31
C LEU A 87 -19.00 -14.07 -3.30
N ARG A 88 -20.23 -14.55 -3.10
CA ARG A 88 -21.18 -14.02 -2.10
C ARG A 88 -21.71 -15.14 -1.22
N LEU A 89 -21.87 -14.87 0.08
CA LEU A 89 -22.43 -15.80 1.06
C LEU A 89 -23.68 -15.20 1.69
N ALA A 90 -24.74 -15.99 1.88
CA ALA A 90 -25.94 -15.56 2.60
C ALA A 90 -26.63 -16.72 3.34
N GLY A 91 -27.01 -16.48 4.61
CA GLY A 91 -27.61 -17.48 5.49
C GLY A 91 -26.72 -17.80 6.69
N ALA A 92 -26.59 -19.06 7.08
CA ALA A 92 -25.78 -19.42 8.24
C ALA A 92 -25.08 -20.77 8.11
N TYR A 93 -23.95 -20.93 8.81
CA TYR A 93 -23.16 -22.16 8.82
C TYR A 93 -22.75 -22.60 7.41
N LEU A 94 -22.11 -21.68 6.69
CA LEU A 94 -21.56 -21.89 5.36
C LEU A 94 -20.03 -21.99 5.45
N GLU A 95 -19.41 -22.82 4.61
CA GLU A 95 -17.96 -22.90 4.50
C GLU A 95 -17.51 -22.88 3.03
N VAL A 96 -16.66 -21.91 2.67
CA VAL A 96 -16.05 -21.83 1.34
C VAL A 96 -14.55 -22.05 1.46
N SER A 97 -13.99 -22.88 0.57
CA SER A 97 -12.55 -23.15 0.61
C SER A 97 -11.85 -23.39 -0.72
N ASN A 98 -10.54 -23.16 -0.73
CA ASN A 98 -9.60 -23.62 -1.76
C ASN A 98 -9.77 -23.02 -3.17
N LEU A 99 -10.34 -21.82 -3.28
CA LEU A 99 -10.56 -21.11 -4.56
C LEU A 99 -9.44 -20.09 -4.85
N VAL A 100 -9.18 -19.81 -6.13
CA VAL A 100 -8.21 -18.79 -6.55
C VAL A 100 -8.90 -17.73 -7.42
N PHE A 101 -8.83 -16.46 -7.04
CA PHE A 101 -9.21 -15.32 -7.88
C PHE A 101 -7.96 -14.72 -8.51
N ARG A 102 -7.88 -14.71 -9.84
CA ARG A 102 -6.83 -14.04 -10.63
C ARG A 102 -7.30 -13.79 -12.07
N ASP A 103 -6.52 -13.05 -12.85
CA ASP A 103 -6.83 -12.77 -14.27
C ASP A 103 -8.19 -12.08 -14.47
N GLY A 104 -8.51 -11.09 -13.63
CA GLY A 104 -9.81 -10.43 -13.60
C GLY A 104 -9.97 -9.38 -12.49
N TRP A 105 -11.21 -9.01 -12.22
CA TRP A 105 -11.61 -8.07 -11.15
C TRP A 105 -13.07 -8.30 -10.76
N ALA A 106 -13.50 -7.88 -9.56
CA ALA A 106 -14.90 -8.00 -9.17
C ALA A 106 -15.80 -7.10 -10.05
N PRO A 107 -16.97 -7.54 -10.51
CA PRO A 107 -17.93 -6.65 -11.18
C PRO A 107 -18.54 -5.64 -10.19
N GLY A 108 -18.72 -6.04 -8.93
CA GLY A 108 -19.27 -5.21 -7.85
C GLY A 108 -18.23 -4.46 -7.01
N GLY A 109 -18.62 -4.17 -5.77
CA GLY A 109 -17.78 -3.50 -4.76
C GLY A 109 -16.95 -4.44 -3.89
N GLU A 110 -17.15 -5.76 -3.99
CA GLU A 110 -16.38 -6.77 -3.26
C GLU A 110 -16.04 -7.99 -4.13
N VAL A 111 -14.84 -8.59 -3.95
CA VAL A 111 -14.50 -9.90 -4.56
C VAL A 111 -15.15 -11.04 -3.76
N VAL A 112 -15.03 -11.00 -2.44
CA VAL A 112 -15.67 -11.92 -1.49
C VAL A 112 -16.56 -11.12 -0.55
N SER A 113 -17.87 -11.38 -0.55
CA SER A 113 -18.86 -10.67 0.26
C SER A 113 -19.61 -11.63 1.17
N PHE A 114 -19.59 -11.40 2.48
CA PHE A 114 -20.41 -12.14 3.46
C PHE A 114 -21.87 -11.66 3.46
N ARG A 115 -22.37 -11.24 2.30
CA ARG A 115 -23.77 -10.91 2.04
C ARG A 115 -24.13 -11.15 0.58
N ALA A 116 -25.39 -11.47 0.33
CA ALA A 116 -25.95 -11.42 -1.01
C ALA A 116 -26.49 -10.03 -1.36
N SER A 117 -26.99 -9.29 -0.37
CA SER A 117 -27.61 -7.96 -0.51
C SER A 117 -27.52 -7.17 0.81
N SER A 118 -28.02 -5.94 0.83
CA SER A 118 -28.14 -5.13 2.06
C SER A 118 -29.14 -5.65 3.09
N LYS A 119 -29.82 -6.78 2.81
CA LYS A 119 -30.80 -7.40 3.72
C LYS A 119 -30.50 -8.86 4.03
N GLU A 120 -29.48 -9.44 3.39
CA GLU A 120 -29.18 -10.87 3.46
C GLU A 120 -27.68 -11.09 3.61
N TRP A 121 -27.27 -11.43 4.83
CA TRP A 121 -25.89 -11.66 5.26
C TRP A 121 -25.63 -13.12 5.61
N ALA A 122 -24.35 -13.47 5.70
CA ALA A 122 -23.89 -14.73 6.27
C ALA A 122 -23.58 -14.57 7.77
N ASN A 123 -23.95 -15.55 8.58
CA ASN A 123 -23.58 -15.66 9.99
C ASN A 123 -22.94 -17.02 10.25
N HIS A 124 -22.09 -17.13 11.28
CA HIS A 124 -21.44 -18.41 11.64
C HIS A 124 -20.76 -19.10 10.44
N SER A 125 -20.26 -18.32 9.48
CA SER A 125 -19.77 -18.81 8.21
C SER A 125 -18.26 -18.61 8.09
N ARG A 126 -17.61 -19.42 7.27
CA ARG A 126 -16.16 -19.50 7.16
C ARG A 126 -15.69 -19.39 5.72
N VAL A 127 -14.69 -18.56 5.46
CA VAL A 127 -13.94 -18.54 4.20
C VAL A 127 -12.49 -18.86 4.52
N THR A 128 -11.97 -19.94 3.94
CA THR A 128 -10.66 -20.48 4.29
C THR A 128 -9.87 -21.03 3.12
N GLY A 129 -8.55 -20.81 3.09
CA GLY A 129 -7.73 -21.26 1.96
C GLY A 129 -8.11 -20.62 0.62
N VAL A 130 -8.67 -19.42 0.60
CA VAL A 130 -8.90 -18.66 -0.64
C VAL A 130 -7.69 -17.80 -0.97
N VAL A 131 -7.35 -17.73 -2.25
CA VAL A 131 -6.29 -16.86 -2.79
C VAL A 131 -6.93 -15.76 -3.63
N ILE A 132 -6.54 -14.51 -3.40
CA ILE A 132 -6.84 -13.38 -4.29
C ILE A 132 -5.50 -12.78 -4.74
N ASP A 133 -5.18 -12.98 -6.02
CA ASP A 133 -3.90 -12.60 -6.62
C ASP A 133 -4.12 -11.60 -7.76
N ARG A 134 -3.71 -10.34 -7.54
CA ARG A 134 -3.74 -9.25 -8.54
C ARG A 134 -5.11 -9.05 -9.21
N TYR A 135 -6.19 -9.32 -8.49
CA TYR A 135 -7.57 -9.25 -8.99
C TYR A 135 -8.14 -7.82 -8.91
N ASN A 136 -7.47 -6.90 -9.61
CA ASN A 136 -7.62 -5.45 -9.45
C ASN A 136 -8.53 -4.82 -10.50
N LYS A 137 -9.31 -3.81 -10.09
CA LYS A 137 -9.95 -2.89 -11.06
C LYS A 137 -8.88 -2.30 -11.99
N PRO A 138 -9.18 -2.15 -13.29
CA PRO A 138 -8.18 -1.64 -14.24
C PRO A 138 -7.73 -0.21 -13.92
N ASP A 139 -8.63 0.64 -13.41
CA ASP A 139 -8.31 1.99 -12.95
C ASP A 139 -8.09 2.00 -11.43
N ARG A 140 -6.92 2.49 -10.98
CA ARG A 140 -6.59 2.53 -9.55
C ARG A 140 -7.49 3.44 -8.73
N GLN A 141 -8.15 4.43 -9.35
CA GLN A 141 -9.06 5.32 -8.61
C GLN A 141 -10.43 4.68 -8.38
N GLN A 142 -10.77 3.62 -9.13
CA GLN A 142 -11.99 2.85 -8.88
C GLN A 142 -11.87 2.06 -7.59
N SER A 143 -12.80 2.32 -6.68
CA SER A 143 -12.80 1.70 -5.36
C SER A 143 -13.51 0.34 -5.38
N ASP A 144 -12.87 -0.65 -4.80
CA ASP A 144 -13.51 -1.88 -4.32
C ASP A 144 -12.79 -2.39 -3.07
N ASN A 145 -13.44 -3.28 -2.34
CA ASN A 145 -12.76 -4.09 -1.34
C ASN A 145 -12.53 -5.49 -1.90
N TRP A 146 -11.48 -6.19 -1.49
CA TRP A 146 -11.40 -7.61 -1.84
C TRP A 146 -12.30 -8.45 -0.96
N VAL A 147 -12.37 -8.16 0.34
CA VAL A 147 -13.20 -8.91 1.28
C VAL A 147 -14.08 -7.96 2.08
N GLY A 148 -15.40 -8.15 2.00
CA GLY A 148 -16.39 -7.48 2.85
C GLY A 148 -17.02 -8.47 3.83
N MET A 149 -16.71 -8.33 5.12
CA MET A 149 -17.33 -9.10 6.19
C MET A 149 -18.55 -8.36 6.76
N TYR A 150 -19.67 -9.06 6.89
CA TYR A 150 -20.95 -8.59 7.42
C TYR A 150 -21.50 -9.62 8.40
N GLY A 151 -22.61 -9.33 9.07
CA GLY A 151 -23.27 -10.28 9.98
C GLY A 151 -22.44 -10.53 11.24
N GLN A 152 -22.52 -11.75 11.78
CA GLN A 152 -21.95 -12.10 13.08
C GLN A 152 -21.30 -13.49 13.06
N HIS A 153 -20.30 -13.68 13.93
CA HIS A 153 -19.60 -14.94 14.17
C HIS A 153 -18.95 -15.59 12.94
N ASN A 154 -18.61 -14.79 11.94
CA ASN A 154 -17.90 -15.26 10.76
C ASN A 154 -16.40 -15.39 11.00
N ARG A 155 -15.77 -16.28 10.22
CA ARG A 155 -14.33 -16.53 10.25
C ARG A 155 -13.71 -16.38 8.87
N PHE A 156 -12.61 -15.66 8.79
CA PHE A 156 -11.79 -15.53 7.59
C PHE A 156 -10.37 -15.99 7.92
N ASP A 157 -9.98 -17.19 7.50
CA ASP A 157 -8.73 -17.80 7.96
C ASP A 157 -7.92 -18.59 6.94
N HIS A 158 -6.59 -18.63 7.07
CA HIS A 158 -5.68 -19.33 6.14
C HIS A 158 -5.78 -18.87 4.68
N ASN A 159 -6.19 -17.62 4.43
CA ASN A 159 -6.28 -17.05 3.08
C ASN A 159 -4.98 -16.35 2.67
N GLN A 160 -4.79 -16.14 1.36
CA GLN A 160 -3.69 -15.36 0.80
C GLN A 160 -4.22 -14.21 -0.06
N LEU A 161 -3.87 -12.97 0.28
CA LEU A 161 -4.30 -11.77 -0.45
C LEU A 161 -3.07 -10.99 -0.90
N VAL A 162 -2.82 -10.83 -2.20
CA VAL A 162 -1.58 -10.23 -2.70
C VAL A 162 -1.77 -9.37 -3.96
N GLY A 163 -1.17 -8.17 -3.94
CA GLY A 163 -1.03 -7.32 -5.13
C GLY A 163 -2.22 -6.40 -5.40
N LYS A 164 -2.93 -5.90 -4.38
CA LYS A 164 -4.03 -4.93 -4.59
C LYS A 164 -3.47 -3.56 -5.01
N THR A 165 -3.89 -3.02 -6.15
CA THR A 165 -3.33 -1.76 -6.71
C THR A 165 -4.33 -0.62 -6.82
N ASN A 166 -5.64 -0.89 -6.69
CA ASN A 166 -6.69 0.12 -6.75
C ASN A 166 -7.20 0.52 -5.36
N ALA A 167 -7.88 1.66 -5.29
CA ALA A 167 -8.46 2.24 -4.09
C ALA A 167 -9.44 1.28 -3.39
N GLY A 168 -9.60 1.47 -2.08
CA GLY A 168 -10.47 0.67 -1.23
C GLY A 168 -9.69 -0.40 -0.46
N THR A 169 -10.19 -0.71 0.74
CA THR A 169 -9.49 -1.54 1.72
C THR A 169 -9.39 -2.99 1.23
N THR A 170 -8.28 -3.70 1.52
CA THR A 170 -8.18 -5.11 1.11
C THR A 170 -9.25 -5.96 1.80
N LEU A 171 -9.35 -5.88 3.13
CA LEU A 171 -10.41 -6.51 3.92
C LEU A 171 -11.10 -5.49 4.83
N VAL A 172 -12.42 -5.41 4.76
CA VAL A 172 -13.23 -4.55 5.62
C VAL A 172 -14.28 -5.34 6.40
N VAL A 173 -14.37 -5.10 7.71
CA VAL A 173 -15.53 -5.47 8.52
C VAL A 173 -16.54 -4.33 8.47
N VAL A 174 -17.62 -4.55 7.74
CA VAL A 174 -18.68 -3.56 7.54
C VAL A 174 -19.78 -3.80 8.58
N ARG A 175 -20.15 -2.72 9.26
CA ARG A 175 -21.07 -2.74 10.38
C ARG A 175 -22.18 -1.72 10.11
N ASN A 176 -23.37 -2.01 10.59
CA ASN A 176 -24.47 -1.07 10.69
C ASN A 176 -25.51 -1.64 11.67
N ALA A 177 -26.48 -0.82 12.08
CA ALA A 177 -27.51 -1.22 13.03
C ALA A 177 -28.36 -2.43 12.58
N THR A 178 -28.48 -2.69 11.27
CA THR A 178 -29.33 -3.78 10.75
C THR A 178 -28.57 -5.11 10.64
N SER A 179 -27.30 -5.10 10.23
CA SER A 179 -26.47 -6.31 10.13
C SER A 179 -25.82 -6.73 11.45
N GLY A 180 -25.94 -5.90 12.49
CA GLY A 180 -25.31 -6.07 13.79
C GLY A 180 -24.04 -5.24 13.95
N LEU A 181 -23.89 -4.64 15.12
CA LEU A 181 -22.70 -3.87 15.52
C LEU A 181 -21.70 -4.78 16.25
N ASP A 182 -22.15 -5.60 17.20
CA ASP A 182 -21.35 -6.62 17.87
C ASP A 182 -21.25 -7.87 16.97
N ASN A 183 -20.19 -7.96 16.16
CA ASN A 183 -20.06 -9.02 15.15
C ASN A 183 -19.28 -10.24 15.61
N ARG A 184 -18.34 -10.09 16.56
CA ARG A 184 -17.53 -11.22 17.09
C ARG A 184 -16.86 -12.04 15.98
N HIS A 185 -16.44 -11.37 14.90
CA HIS A 185 -15.73 -11.99 13.80
C HIS A 185 -14.33 -12.43 14.23
N ARG A 186 -13.78 -13.43 13.53
CA ARG A 186 -12.39 -13.87 13.71
C ARG A 186 -11.64 -13.86 12.38
N ILE A 187 -10.50 -13.17 12.34
CA ILE A 187 -9.63 -13.04 11.17
C ILE A 187 -8.26 -13.59 11.58
N ASP A 188 -7.92 -14.80 11.14
CA ASP A 188 -6.74 -15.50 11.66
C ASP A 188 -5.93 -16.32 10.66
N HIS A 189 -4.62 -16.44 10.87
CA HIS A 189 -3.73 -17.22 9.99
C HIS A 189 -3.72 -16.79 8.52
N ASN A 190 -4.10 -15.55 8.21
CA ASN A 190 -4.06 -15.05 6.83
C ASN A 190 -2.66 -14.51 6.50
N TRP A 191 -2.25 -14.68 5.24
CA TRP A 191 -1.12 -13.98 4.67
C TRP A 191 -1.64 -12.80 3.84
N PHE A 192 -1.49 -11.60 4.40
CA PHE A 192 -1.65 -10.35 3.67
C PHE A 192 -0.30 -10.02 3.03
N GLY A 193 -0.16 -10.41 1.76
CA GLY A 193 1.05 -10.21 0.99
C GLY A 193 1.22 -8.76 0.50
N PRO A 194 2.25 -8.51 -0.33
CA PRO A 194 2.58 -7.17 -0.78
C PRO A 194 1.39 -6.39 -1.35
N ARG A 195 1.15 -5.20 -0.79
CA ARG A 195 0.22 -4.20 -1.30
C ARG A 195 1.03 -2.96 -1.68
N PRO A 196 1.24 -2.69 -2.97
CA PRO A 196 2.03 -1.53 -3.39
C PRO A 196 1.40 -0.19 -2.93
N ASN A 197 2.24 0.85 -2.86
CA ASN A 197 1.79 2.21 -2.56
C ASN A 197 0.63 2.61 -3.48
N LEU A 198 -0.47 3.06 -2.86
CA LEU A 198 -1.60 3.61 -3.59
C LEU A 198 -1.29 5.04 -4.04
N GLY A 199 -0.50 5.82 -3.29
CA GLY A 199 -0.29 7.23 -3.58
C GLY A 199 -1.55 8.09 -3.39
N SER A 200 -2.43 7.68 -2.47
CA SER A 200 -3.56 8.41 -1.93
C SER A 200 -4.07 7.72 -0.65
N ASN A 201 -5.00 8.35 0.07
CA ASN A 201 -5.83 7.69 1.09
C ASN A 201 -6.66 6.53 0.50
N GLY A 202 -7.08 5.59 1.35
CA GLY A 202 -7.92 4.44 0.99
C GLY A 202 -7.11 3.20 0.60
N GLY A 203 -5.87 3.15 1.07
CA GLY A 203 -4.89 2.10 0.82
C GLY A 203 -4.89 1.00 1.90
N GLU A 204 -5.83 1.01 2.86
CA GLU A 204 -5.69 0.22 4.08
C GLU A 204 -5.75 -1.28 3.79
N THR A 205 -4.88 -2.09 4.42
CA THR A 205 -4.95 -3.55 4.25
C THR A 205 -6.15 -4.14 4.99
N LEU A 206 -6.37 -3.72 6.24
CA LEU A 206 -7.50 -4.19 7.04
C LEU A 206 -8.20 -3.02 7.73
N ARG A 207 -9.53 -3.00 7.70
CA ARG A 207 -10.33 -2.00 8.41
C ARG A 207 -11.49 -2.64 9.18
N VAL A 208 -11.65 -2.28 10.45
CA VAL A 208 -12.76 -2.77 11.30
C VAL A 208 -13.69 -1.62 11.65
N GLY A 209 -14.79 -1.49 10.90
CA GLY A 209 -15.78 -0.42 11.06
C GLY A 209 -15.49 0.85 10.24
N THR A 210 -16.23 1.91 10.55
CA THR A 210 -16.10 3.25 9.96
C THR A 210 -16.30 4.30 11.06
N SER A 211 -16.05 5.58 10.76
CA SER A 211 -16.30 6.67 11.72
C SER A 211 -17.75 6.70 12.24
N HIS A 212 -18.74 6.44 11.37
CA HIS A 212 -20.18 6.53 11.70
C HIS A 212 -20.60 5.60 12.85
N ASP A 213 -20.07 4.38 12.87
CA ASP A 213 -20.43 3.35 13.86
C ASP A 213 -19.32 3.13 14.90
N SER A 214 -18.33 4.01 14.95
CA SER A 214 -17.09 3.81 15.71
C SER A 214 -17.28 3.76 17.22
N GLN A 215 -18.34 4.39 17.72
CA GLN A 215 -18.68 4.46 19.15
C GLN A 215 -19.29 3.15 19.68
N SER A 216 -19.53 2.16 18.82
CA SER A 216 -20.12 0.87 19.19
C SER A 216 -19.08 -0.26 19.18
N GLU A 217 -19.31 -1.29 19.99
CA GLU A 217 -18.43 -2.44 20.11
C GLU A 217 -18.61 -3.45 18.98
N SER A 218 -17.49 -3.91 18.43
CA SER A 218 -17.41 -4.86 17.32
C SER A 218 -16.99 -6.26 17.79
N HIS A 219 -16.12 -6.32 18.80
CA HIS A 219 -15.52 -7.55 19.33
C HIS A 219 -14.87 -8.43 18.26
N THR A 220 -14.39 -7.82 17.17
CA THR A 220 -13.62 -8.54 16.16
C THR A 220 -12.27 -8.95 16.75
N VAL A 221 -11.88 -10.20 16.50
CA VAL A 221 -10.55 -10.73 16.83
C VAL A 221 -9.73 -10.84 15.55
N VAL A 222 -8.60 -10.14 15.50
CA VAL A 222 -7.61 -10.23 14.43
C VAL A 222 -6.34 -10.82 15.02
N GLU A 223 -6.07 -12.10 14.77
CA GLU A 223 -4.96 -12.77 15.42
C GLU A 223 -4.13 -13.70 14.54
N ASN A 224 -2.82 -13.78 14.80
CA ASN A 224 -1.90 -14.68 14.10
C ASN A 224 -1.94 -14.49 12.57
N ASN A 225 -2.05 -13.25 12.08
CA ASN A 225 -1.92 -12.93 10.66
C ASN A 225 -0.51 -12.41 10.36
N TRP A 226 -0.09 -12.54 9.11
CA TRP A 226 1.19 -12.02 8.62
C TRP A 226 0.94 -10.93 7.58
N PHE A 227 1.40 -9.71 7.88
CA PHE A 227 1.33 -8.54 7.01
C PHE A 227 2.72 -8.30 6.42
N GLU A 228 2.87 -8.50 5.11
CA GLU A 228 4.16 -8.44 4.41
C GLU A 228 4.12 -7.38 3.33
N HIS A 229 4.97 -6.35 3.44
CA HIS A 229 5.04 -5.25 2.46
C HIS A 229 3.66 -4.65 2.16
N CYS A 230 2.83 -4.51 3.19
CA CYS A 230 1.52 -3.87 3.12
C CYS A 230 1.71 -2.35 3.09
N ASP A 231 2.17 -1.84 1.95
CA ASP A 231 2.68 -0.47 1.77
C ASP A 231 1.63 0.49 1.17
N GLY A 232 0.35 0.12 1.21
CA GLY A 232 -0.71 0.84 0.50
C GLY A 232 -0.85 2.31 0.91
N GLU A 233 -0.69 2.60 2.20
CA GLU A 233 -0.78 3.94 2.80
C GLU A 233 -0.24 3.94 4.25
N VAL A 234 -0.50 5.01 5.03
CA VAL A 234 -0.07 5.10 6.44
C VAL A 234 -0.78 4.12 7.38
N GLU A 235 -2.02 3.71 7.10
CA GLU A 235 -2.79 2.76 7.91
C GLU A 235 -2.74 1.33 7.32
N ILE A 236 -1.86 0.45 7.81
CA ILE A 236 -1.89 -0.98 7.45
C ILE A 236 -3.20 -1.57 7.99
N VAL A 237 -3.47 -1.31 9.27
CA VAL A 237 -4.71 -1.67 9.95
C VAL A 237 -5.35 -0.37 10.45
N SER A 238 -6.60 -0.15 10.07
CA SER A 238 -7.43 0.96 10.54
C SER A 238 -8.56 0.44 11.43
N ASN A 239 -8.37 0.46 12.75
CA ASN A 239 -9.46 0.16 13.69
C ASN A 239 -10.41 1.35 13.81
N LYS A 240 -11.69 1.17 13.47
CA LYS A 240 -12.72 2.21 13.52
C LYS A 240 -13.99 1.72 14.24
N SER A 241 -13.81 1.03 15.36
CA SER A 241 -14.87 0.51 16.24
C SER A 241 -14.31 0.14 17.62
N GLY A 242 -15.18 -0.17 18.58
CA GLY A 242 -14.75 -0.50 19.95
C GLY A 242 -14.59 -1.99 20.24
N GLY A 243 -13.87 -2.32 21.31
CA GLY A 243 -13.80 -3.66 21.89
C GLY A 243 -13.07 -4.72 21.06
N ASN A 244 -12.28 -4.34 20.06
CA ASN A 244 -11.56 -5.28 19.20
C ASN A 244 -10.25 -5.79 19.84
N LEU A 245 -9.84 -7.00 19.46
CA LEU A 245 -8.58 -7.61 19.87
C LEU A 245 -7.66 -7.84 18.66
N TYR A 246 -6.46 -7.26 18.69
CA TYR A 246 -5.39 -7.48 17.71
C TYR A 246 -4.23 -8.20 18.40
N ARG A 247 -4.01 -9.49 18.10
CA ARG A 247 -3.04 -10.31 18.84
C ARG A 247 -2.15 -11.21 18.02
N GLY A 248 -0.86 -11.28 18.35
CA GLY A 248 0.04 -12.28 17.77
C GLY A 248 0.27 -12.13 16.27
N ASN A 249 -0.07 -10.97 15.70
CA ASN A 249 0.16 -10.68 14.29
C ASN A 249 1.62 -10.28 14.07
N VAL A 250 2.15 -10.60 12.89
CA VAL A 250 3.48 -10.17 12.44
C VAL A 250 3.33 -9.12 11.34
N PHE A 251 3.99 -7.98 11.51
CA PHE A 251 4.14 -6.93 10.50
C PHE A 251 5.58 -6.93 10.01
N PHE A 252 5.80 -7.48 8.82
CA PHE A 252 7.11 -7.60 8.21
C PHE A 252 7.28 -6.56 7.11
N GLU A 253 8.24 -5.65 7.31
CA GLU A 253 8.65 -4.64 6.32
C GLU A 253 7.46 -3.90 5.68
N SER A 254 6.41 -3.62 6.45
CA SER A 254 5.21 -2.95 5.96
C SER A 254 5.27 -1.46 6.26
N ARG A 255 5.14 -0.62 5.23
CA ARG A 255 5.13 0.85 5.36
C ARG A 255 3.76 1.29 5.89
N GLY A 256 3.73 1.90 7.07
CA GLY A 256 2.50 2.25 7.79
C GLY A 256 2.42 1.64 9.18
N SER A 257 1.26 1.77 9.83
CA SER A 257 1.05 1.39 11.24
C SER A 257 -0.25 0.62 11.48
N LEU A 258 -0.35 -0.04 12.63
CA LEU A 258 -1.62 -0.43 13.23
C LEU A 258 -2.20 0.79 13.94
N VAL A 259 -3.31 1.30 13.44
CA VAL A 259 -3.91 2.55 13.92
C VAL A 259 -5.24 2.29 14.63
N LEU A 260 -5.30 2.69 15.89
CA LEU A 260 -6.53 2.79 16.67
C LEU A 260 -7.29 4.06 16.31
N ARG A 261 -7.73 4.13 15.04
CA ARG A 261 -8.15 5.35 14.35
C ARG A 261 -9.43 5.96 14.91
N HIS A 262 -10.43 5.13 15.21
CA HIS A 262 -11.65 5.48 15.94
C HIS A 262 -12.09 4.32 16.85
N GLY A 263 -12.98 4.62 17.81
CA GLY A 263 -13.56 3.64 18.73
C GLY A 263 -12.68 3.35 19.95
N HIS A 264 -13.27 2.72 20.97
CA HIS A 264 -12.72 2.66 22.33
C HIS A 264 -12.46 1.24 22.82
N GLY A 265 -11.64 1.10 23.87
CA GLY A 265 -11.54 -0.17 24.58
C GLY A 265 -10.91 -1.30 23.76
N ASN A 266 -10.06 -0.99 22.78
CA ASN A 266 -9.41 -2.00 21.96
C ASN A 266 -8.12 -2.49 22.62
N VAL A 267 -7.74 -3.74 22.33
CA VAL A 267 -6.53 -4.38 22.84
C VAL A 267 -5.61 -4.72 21.68
N VAL A 268 -4.38 -4.20 21.72
CA VAL A 268 -3.29 -4.53 20.81
C VAL A 268 -2.22 -5.24 21.63
N GLU A 269 -2.14 -6.56 21.53
CA GLU A 269 -1.25 -7.35 22.38
C GLU A 269 -0.38 -8.37 21.66
N ARG A 270 0.86 -8.56 22.13
CA ARG A 270 1.74 -9.64 21.65
C ARG A 270 1.98 -9.64 20.14
N ASN A 271 1.83 -8.49 19.47
CA ASN A 271 2.14 -8.34 18.04
C ASN A 271 3.64 -8.07 17.86
N VAL A 272 4.16 -8.41 16.68
CA VAL A 272 5.58 -8.32 16.33
C VAL A 272 5.73 -7.48 15.07
N PHE A 273 6.49 -6.39 15.15
CA PHE A 273 6.78 -5.48 14.03
C PHE A 273 8.26 -5.56 13.70
N LEU A 274 8.59 -6.02 12.49
CA LEU A 274 9.95 -6.21 11.99
C LEU A 274 10.17 -5.28 10.81
N GLY A 275 10.74 -4.11 11.06
CA GLY A 275 10.87 -3.05 10.04
C GLY A 275 12.08 -3.20 9.12
N ASN A 276 13.15 -3.87 9.58
CA ASN A 276 14.44 -4.00 8.88
C ASN A 276 14.98 -2.68 8.30
N ASN A 277 14.69 -1.56 8.96
CA ASN A 277 15.00 -0.20 8.56
C ASN A 277 14.39 0.24 7.21
N LYS A 278 13.41 -0.50 6.68
CA LYS A 278 12.67 -0.05 5.49
C LYS A 278 11.97 1.27 5.82
N PRO A 279 12.15 2.33 4.99
CA PRO A 279 11.56 3.65 5.26
C PRO A 279 10.07 3.59 5.53
N HIS A 280 9.59 4.40 6.48
CA HIS A 280 8.18 4.51 6.84
C HIS A 280 7.52 3.23 7.39
N THR A 281 8.29 2.21 7.75
CA THR A 281 7.78 1.13 8.62
C THR A 281 7.38 1.73 9.96
N GLY A 282 6.18 1.43 10.46
CA GLY A 282 5.67 1.96 11.73
C GLY A 282 5.32 0.88 12.74
N GLY A 283 4.73 1.30 13.85
CA GLY A 283 4.25 0.40 14.90
C GLY A 283 2.79 0.64 15.22
N VAL A 284 2.50 1.17 16.41
CA VAL A 284 1.13 1.41 16.89
C VAL A 284 0.84 2.90 17.02
N ARG A 285 -0.28 3.35 16.46
CA ARG A 285 -0.80 4.70 16.64
C ARG A 285 -2.06 4.68 17.50
N VAL A 286 -2.00 5.35 18.65
CA VAL A 286 -3.02 5.37 19.71
C VAL A 286 -3.80 6.69 19.64
N ILE A 287 -5.12 6.57 19.45
CA ILE A 287 -6.11 7.65 19.51
C ILE A 287 -7.28 7.12 20.35
N ASN A 288 -8.13 8.02 20.85
CA ASN A 288 -9.37 7.69 21.55
C ASN A 288 -9.13 7.00 22.92
N ARG A 289 -10.23 6.56 23.54
CA ARG A 289 -10.29 6.17 24.96
C ARG A 289 -10.06 4.68 25.22
N GLY A 290 -9.53 4.36 26.40
CA GLY A 290 -9.47 3.01 26.98
C GLY A 290 -8.62 2.00 26.19
N GLN A 291 -7.68 2.47 25.37
CA GLN A 291 -6.87 1.57 24.54
C GLN A 291 -5.84 0.84 25.39
N VAL A 292 -5.61 -0.45 25.10
CA VAL A 292 -4.55 -1.24 25.73
C VAL A 292 -3.53 -1.65 24.66
N VAL A 293 -2.28 -1.28 24.85
CA VAL A 293 -1.14 -1.67 24.00
C VAL A 293 -0.11 -2.36 24.88
N ARG A 294 -0.07 -3.70 24.84
CA ARG A 294 0.78 -4.46 25.76
C ARG A 294 1.55 -5.62 25.15
N ASP A 295 2.69 -5.94 25.72
CA ASP A 295 3.46 -7.14 25.36
C ASP A 295 3.87 -7.20 23.87
N ASN A 296 3.82 -6.07 23.14
CA ASN A 296 4.20 -6.00 21.73
C ASN A 296 5.71 -5.81 21.58
N TYR A 297 6.25 -6.30 20.46
CA TYR A 297 7.66 -6.21 20.11
C TYR A 297 7.83 -5.46 18.79
N VAL A 298 8.66 -4.41 18.77
CA VAL A 298 8.89 -3.54 17.61
C VAL A 298 10.39 -3.43 17.38
N GLU A 299 10.90 -3.85 16.22
CA GLU A 299 12.34 -3.88 15.93
C GLU A 299 12.69 -3.24 14.58
N ASN A 300 13.73 -2.39 14.57
CA ASN A 300 14.30 -1.77 13.37
C ASN A 300 13.25 -1.03 12.51
N VAL A 301 12.36 -0.30 13.15
CA VAL A 301 11.26 0.45 12.52
C VAL A 301 11.73 1.87 12.23
N ALA A 302 11.63 2.31 10.97
CA ALA A 302 12.23 3.55 10.47
C ALA A 302 11.22 4.69 10.22
N GLY A 303 9.97 4.51 10.60
CA GLY A 303 8.93 5.52 10.50
C GLY A 303 9.05 6.60 11.58
N ASP A 304 8.57 7.78 11.24
CA ASP A 304 8.46 8.95 12.11
C ASP A 304 7.08 9.59 11.94
N ASN A 305 6.83 10.67 12.70
CA ASN A 305 5.56 11.37 12.72
C ASN A 305 4.41 10.38 13.02
N PHE A 306 3.43 10.30 12.13
CA PHE A 306 2.29 9.40 12.26
C PHE A 306 2.60 7.92 12.03
N ALA A 307 3.75 7.63 11.43
CA ALA A 307 4.27 6.27 11.28
C ALA A 307 5.36 5.95 12.31
N ALA A 308 5.49 6.73 13.40
CA ALA A 308 6.41 6.41 14.48
C ALA A 308 6.16 4.99 15.04
N ALA A 309 7.19 4.41 15.68
CA ALA A 309 7.09 3.09 16.28
C ALA A 309 6.01 3.03 17.39
N LEU A 310 5.83 4.17 18.08
CA LEU A 310 4.66 4.45 18.89
C LEU A 310 4.28 5.92 18.67
N ALA A 311 3.05 6.17 18.24
CA ALA A 311 2.49 7.50 18.17
C ALA A 311 1.29 7.60 19.13
N VAL A 312 1.38 8.45 20.14
CA VAL A 312 0.24 8.79 21.01
C VAL A 312 -0.22 10.19 20.64
N MET A 313 -1.40 10.26 20.06
CA MET A 313 -1.89 11.47 19.40
C MET A 313 -2.44 12.49 20.40
N ALA A 314 -2.27 13.78 20.10
CA ALA A 314 -3.18 14.80 20.58
C ALA A 314 -4.53 14.64 19.85
N GLY A 315 -5.63 14.95 20.53
CA GLY A 315 -6.98 14.89 19.96
C GLY A 315 -7.70 16.21 20.11
N THR A 316 -8.99 16.20 19.82
CA THR A 316 -9.90 17.34 19.98
C THR A 316 -10.89 17.01 21.10
N ARG A 317 -11.21 17.98 21.96
CA ARG A 317 -12.30 17.85 22.94
C ARG A 317 -13.63 17.83 22.19
N ASP A 318 -14.55 16.94 22.56
CA ASP A 318 -15.87 16.80 21.92
C ASP A 318 -15.78 16.65 20.39
N ALA A 319 -14.82 15.85 19.93
CA ALA A 319 -14.52 15.66 18.52
C ALA A 319 -15.74 15.13 17.72
N PRO A 320 -16.03 15.68 16.53
CA PRO A 320 -16.92 15.04 15.57
C PRO A 320 -16.46 13.60 15.25
N LEU A 321 -17.39 12.71 14.89
CA LEU A 321 -17.10 11.27 14.70
C LEU A 321 -15.97 10.95 13.72
N ASN A 322 -15.70 11.84 12.75
CA ASN A 322 -14.64 11.67 11.76
C ASN A 322 -13.31 12.34 12.15
N ARG A 323 -13.25 13.04 13.28
CA ARG A 323 -12.04 13.68 13.84
C ARG A 323 -11.34 12.78 14.85
N TYR A 324 -10.26 13.29 15.46
CA TYR A 324 -9.44 12.54 16.40
C TYR A 324 -9.91 12.87 17.81
N GLU A 325 -10.45 11.88 18.52
CA GLU A 325 -10.84 12.06 19.92
C GLU A 325 -9.62 12.02 20.83
N GLN A 326 -9.66 12.80 21.92
CA GLN A 326 -8.63 12.81 22.95
C GLN A 326 -8.30 11.39 23.43
N VAL A 327 -7.00 11.10 23.56
CA VAL A 327 -6.54 9.89 24.23
C VAL A 327 -6.85 9.99 25.71
N ALA A 328 -7.63 9.06 26.25
CA ALA A 328 -7.92 8.97 27.68
C ALA A 328 -7.83 7.52 28.15
N ASP A 329 -7.38 7.30 29.39
CA ASP A 329 -7.35 5.98 30.04
C ASP A 329 -6.54 4.93 29.25
N ALA A 330 -5.53 5.36 28.49
CA ALA A 330 -4.70 4.46 27.70
C ALA A 330 -3.71 3.69 28.60
N VAL A 331 -3.51 2.42 28.30
CA VAL A 331 -2.61 1.51 29.01
C VAL A 331 -1.55 1.03 28.03
N ILE A 332 -0.31 1.48 28.20
CA ILE A 332 0.80 1.13 27.33
C ILE A 332 1.89 0.47 28.17
N GLU A 333 1.97 -0.86 28.16
CA GLU A 333 2.80 -1.58 29.13
C GLU A 333 3.55 -2.78 28.56
N ARG A 334 4.75 -3.06 29.10
CA ARG A 334 5.56 -4.23 28.73
C ARG A 334 5.79 -4.37 27.22
N ASN A 335 5.94 -3.26 26.50
CA ASN A 335 6.32 -3.31 25.08
C ASN A 335 7.85 -3.18 24.94
N SER A 336 8.43 -3.83 23.94
CA SER A 336 9.84 -3.65 23.56
C SER A 336 9.93 -2.87 22.25
N PHE A 337 10.63 -1.75 22.27
CA PHE A 337 10.96 -0.94 21.10
C PHE A 337 12.48 -1.00 20.89
N ILE A 338 12.92 -1.76 19.90
CA ILE A 338 14.32 -2.09 19.65
C ILE A 338 14.84 -1.39 18.40
N ASN A 339 15.82 -0.51 18.54
CA ASN A 339 16.43 0.26 17.46
C ASN A 339 15.38 0.96 16.58
N VAL A 340 14.40 1.58 17.22
CA VAL A 340 13.34 2.30 16.50
C VAL A 340 13.73 3.77 16.31
N ARG A 341 13.28 4.37 15.21
CA ARG A 341 13.61 5.75 14.87
C ARG A 341 13.00 6.77 15.84
N GLN A 342 11.74 6.59 16.21
CA GLN A 342 11.00 7.60 16.98
C GLN A 342 9.85 6.98 17.78
N LEU A 343 9.68 7.51 18.99
CA LEU A 343 8.44 7.50 19.78
C LEU A 343 7.91 8.93 19.78
N PHE A 344 6.63 9.13 19.46
CA PHE A 344 6.04 10.46 19.36
C PHE A 344 4.83 10.59 20.28
N LEU A 345 4.98 11.37 21.35
CA LEU A 345 3.93 11.63 22.33
C LEU A 345 3.36 13.03 22.14
N GLY A 346 2.03 13.15 22.13
CA GLY A 346 1.36 14.39 21.75
C GLY A 346 1.34 14.65 20.24
N ALA A 347 1.54 13.61 19.43
CA ALA A 347 1.68 13.74 18.00
C ALA A 347 0.48 14.45 17.36
N GLY A 348 0.74 15.38 16.44
CA GLY A 348 -0.29 16.12 15.72
C GLY A 348 -0.92 17.26 16.52
N LEU A 349 -0.32 17.70 17.63
CA LEU A 349 -0.79 18.87 18.38
C LEU A 349 -0.80 20.11 17.47
N ASP A 350 -1.97 20.73 17.33
CA ASP A 350 -2.20 21.98 16.61
C ASP A 350 -3.44 22.70 17.18
N ASP A 351 -3.90 23.75 16.51
CA ASP A 351 -5.06 24.54 16.95
C ASP A 351 -6.36 23.71 17.03
N GLU A 352 -6.54 22.71 16.15
CA GLU A 352 -7.70 21.80 16.12
C GLU A 352 -7.52 20.66 17.14
N ARG A 353 -6.36 20.01 17.12
CA ARG A 353 -5.97 18.88 17.98
C ARG A 353 -5.29 19.38 19.25
N ASN A 354 -6.04 20.11 20.07
CA ASN A 354 -5.55 20.82 21.25
C ASN A 354 -5.78 20.11 22.60
N ALA A 355 -6.12 18.82 22.58
CA ALA A 355 -6.38 18.00 23.75
C ALA A 355 -5.29 16.92 23.95
N MET A 356 -4.41 17.14 24.92
CA MET A 356 -3.35 16.21 25.28
C MET A 356 -3.87 14.92 25.95
N PRO A 357 -3.14 13.80 25.90
CA PRO A 357 -3.55 12.56 26.56
C PRO A 357 -3.80 12.75 28.07
N VAL A 358 -4.82 12.09 28.62
CA VAL A 358 -5.20 12.17 30.05
C VAL A 358 -5.42 10.79 30.67
N ASN A 359 -5.31 10.70 32.00
CA ASN A 359 -5.54 9.50 32.80
C ASN A 359 -4.85 8.23 32.27
N SER A 360 -3.75 8.39 31.55
CA SER A 360 -3.09 7.31 30.83
C SER A 360 -1.84 6.86 31.57
N ARG A 361 -1.33 5.66 31.24
CA ARG A 361 -0.10 5.15 31.84
C ARG A 361 0.82 4.46 30.83
N MET A 362 2.12 4.64 31.03
CA MET A 362 3.21 3.97 30.33
C MET A 362 4.08 3.24 31.35
N THR A 363 4.01 1.91 31.38
CA THR A 363 4.63 1.11 32.46
C THR A 363 5.48 -0.03 31.94
N ALA A 364 6.69 -0.21 32.49
CA ALA A 364 7.56 -1.36 32.21
C ALA A 364 7.87 -1.57 30.72
N ASN A 365 7.94 -0.49 29.93
CA ASN A 365 8.36 -0.57 28.52
C ASN A 365 9.89 -0.51 28.41
N LEU A 366 10.44 -1.18 27.40
CA LEU A 366 11.86 -1.14 27.05
C LEU A 366 12.06 -0.33 25.78
N PHE A 367 12.87 0.72 25.88
CA PHE A 367 13.13 1.68 24.80
C PHE A 367 14.62 1.62 24.42
N ILE A 368 14.94 0.98 23.30
CA ILE A 368 16.31 0.88 22.80
C ILE A 368 16.47 1.78 21.57
N GLY A 369 17.27 2.84 21.72
CA GLY A 369 17.65 3.74 20.62
C GLY A 369 18.90 3.28 19.89
N ASP A 370 19.17 3.88 18.73
CA ASP A 370 20.36 3.59 17.92
C ASP A 370 21.64 4.31 18.39
N GLY A 371 21.54 5.12 19.45
CA GLY A 371 22.63 5.94 19.98
C GLY A 371 22.97 7.19 19.16
N LYS A 372 22.24 7.46 18.07
CA LYS A 372 22.53 8.54 17.12
C LYS A 372 21.45 9.61 17.07
N GLN A 373 20.21 9.25 17.35
CA GLN A 373 19.06 10.16 17.31
C GLN A 373 18.28 10.13 18.62
N THR A 374 17.67 11.26 18.97
CA THR A 374 16.72 11.32 20.08
C THR A 374 15.52 10.44 19.76
N LEU A 375 15.27 9.46 20.62
CA LEU A 375 14.19 8.48 20.47
C LEU A 375 12.83 9.10 20.77
N LEU A 376 12.73 9.91 21.83
CA LEU A 376 11.49 10.58 22.21
C LEU A 376 11.36 11.93 21.51
N ARG A 377 10.26 12.10 20.77
CA ARG A 377 9.73 13.41 20.41
C ARG A 377 8.45 13.64 21.20
N SER A 378 8.32 14.82 21.81
CA SER A 378 7.10 15.22 22.52
C SER A 378 6.58 16.56 22.00
N GLN A 379 5.26 16.69 21.95
CA GLN A 379 4.54 17.95 21.77
C GLN A 379 3.58 18.14 22.93
N GLY A 380 3.45 19.37 23.42
CA GLY A 380 2.53 19.71 24.52
C GLY A 380 2.91 19.10 25.88
N ASP A 381 1.96 19.17 26.80
CA ASP A 381 2.12 18.66 28.17
C ASP A 381 1.83 17.14 28.25
N LEU A 382 2.75 16.40 28.86
CA LEU A 382 2.66 14.94 29.07
C LEU A 382 2.16 14.55 30.47
N SER A 383 1.80 15.51 31.33
CA SER A 383 1.38 15.27 32.71
C SER A 383 0.19 14.30 32.87
N GLY A 384 -0.65 14.17 31.84
CA GLY A 384 -1.75 13.21 31.78
C GLY A 384 -1.34 11.76 31.50
N ILE A 385 -0.05 11.48 31.35
CA ILE A 385 0.51 10.13 31.21
C ILE A 385 1.42 9.84 32.40
N ALA A 386 1.04 8.88 33.24
CA ALA A 386 1.90 8.40 34.33
C ALA A 386 2.96 7.42 33.79
N PHE A 387 4.23 7.70 34.02
CA PHE A 387 5.34 6.82 33.66
C PHE A 387 5.84 6.06 34.88
N SER A 388 6.09 4.75 34.76
CA SER A 388 6.71 3.97 35.84
C SER A 388 7.47 2.75 35.31
N ALA A 389 8.60 2.42 35.95
CA ALA A 389 9.40 1.23 35.67
C ALA A 389 9.83 1.05 34.19
N ASN A 390 9.82 2.10 33.36
CA ASN A 390 10.30 2.01 31.99
C ASN A 390 11.83 2.09 31.97
N VAL A 391 12.45 1.47 30.97
CA VAL A 391 13.90 1.48 30.79
C VAL A 391 14.26 2.02 29.41
N GLN A 392 15.22 2.94 29.34
CA GLN A 392 15.82 3.39 28.08
C GLN A 392 17.30 3.00 27.96
N SER A 393 17.74 2.66 26.75
CA SER A 393 19.14 2.35 26.44
C SER A 393 19.56 2.69 25.00
N PRO A 394 20.76 3.24 24.76
CA PRO A 394 21.58 3.92 25.76
C PRO A 394 20.80 5.08 26.40
N ALA A 395 21.37 5.76 27.39
CA ALA A 395 20.83 7.04 27.83
C ALA A 395 20.94 8.07 26.67
N VAL A 396 19.92 8.15 25.81
CA VAL A 396 19.99 8.97 24.59
C VAL A 396 18.92 10.06 24.56
N SER A 397 17.77 9.86 25.21
CA SER A 397 16.64 10.80 25.08
C SER A 397 16.38 11.57 26.35
N ASP A 398 16.70 12.86 26.28
CA ASP A 398 16.20 13.86 27.21
C ASP A 398 14.68 14.05 27.01
N GLY A 399 13.98 14.54 28.05
CA GLY A 399 12.57 14.89 27.96
C GLY A 399 11.57 13.79 28.33
N PHE A 400 12.01 12.56 28.64
CA PHE A 400 11.13 11.61 29.32
C PHE A 400 10.76 12.15 30.72
N PRO A 401 9.47 12.12 31.11
CA PRO A 401 9.07 12.40 32.48
C PRO A 401 9.67 11.39 33.48
N GLY A 402 9.59 11.70 34.78
CA GLY A 402 10.00 10.76 35.82
C GLY A 402 9.29 9.41 35.70
N GLY A 403 10.02 8.32 35.95
CA GLY A 403 9.50 6.94 35.74
C GLY A 403 10.13 6.19 34.56
N VAL A 404 11.16 6.76 33.94
CA VAL A 404 12.02 6.12 32.93
C VAL A 404 13.47 6.12 33.42
N SER A 405 14.04 4.94 33.68
CA SER A 405 15.44 4.81 34.10
C SER A 405 16.35 4.55 32.91
N ALA A 406 17.49 5.22 32.86
CA ALA A 406 18.54 4.91 31.90
C ALA A 406 19.35 3.68 32.34
N ALA A 407 19.66 2.79 31.40
CA ALA A 407 20.52 1.63 31.61
C ALA A 407 21.40 1.36 30.38
N ASN A 408 22.51 0.65 30.57
CA ASN A 408 23.27 0.05 29.47
C ASN A 408 22.75 -1.37 29.28
N VAL A 409 21.98 -1.59 28.22
CA VAL A 409 21.29 -2.86 27.97
C VAL A 409 21.97 -3.60 26.84
N THR A 410 22.55 -4.76 27.15
CA THR A 410 23.04 -5.68 26.13
C THR A 410 21.89 -6.59 25.69
N LEU A 411 21.65 -6.67 24.38
CA LEU A 411 20.60 -7.50 23.81
C LEU A 411 21.18 -8.79 23.21
N GLN A 412 20.44 -9.88 23.32
CA GLN A 412 20.72 -11.15 22.65
C GLN A 412 19.46 -11.66 21.95
N ARG A 413 19.61 -12.18 20.72
CA ARG A 413 18.52 -12.83 20.00
C ARG A 413 18.22 -14.21 20.61
N ALA A 414 16.98 -14.44 20.99
CA ALA A 414 16.48 -15.69 21.54
C ALA A 414 16.00 -16.65 20.43
N PRO A 415 15.69 -17.92 20.74
CA PRO A 415 15.23 -18.91 19.75
C PRO A 415 13.94 -18.55 19.01
N ASN A 416 13.08 -17.71 19.62
CA ASN A 416 11.88 -17.19 18.97
C ASN A 416 12.18 -16.08 17.93
N GLY A 417 13.45 -15.78 17.69
CA GLY A 417 13.90 -14.80 16.71
C GLY A 417 13.88 -13.36 17.19
N LEU A 418 13.53 -13.06 18.45
CA LEU A 418 13.45 -11.70 18.99
C LEU A 418 14.63 -11.37 19.92
N GLN A 419 14.96 -10.09 20.09
CA GLN A 419 16.03 -9.62 20.96
C GLN A 419 15.54 -9.31 22.38
N TYR A 420 16.31 -9.72 23.39
CA TYR A 420 15.99 -9.47 24.80
C TYR A 420 17.22 -9.03 25.60
N PRO A 421 17.04 -8.24 26.66
CA PRO A 421 18.11 -7.93 27.62
C PRO A 421 18.77 -9.20 28.17
N VAL A 422 20.10 -9.30 28.11
CA VAL A 422 20.84 -10.41 28.74
C VAL A 422 20.69 -10.36 30.25
N ASP A 423 20.79 -9.16 30.83
CA ASP A 423 20.60 -8.92 32.25
C ASP A 423 19.10 -8.93 32.64
N PRO A 424 18.76 -9.28 33.88
CA PRO A 424 17.38 -9.35 34.36
C PRO A 424 16.77 -7.94 34.49
N ILE A 425 16.18 -7.47 33.39
CA ILE A 425 15.42 -6.21 33.33
C ILE A 425 13.93 -6.52 33.34
N ALA A 426 13.20 -5.97 34.31
CA ALA A 426 11.75 -6.15 34.47
C ALA A 426 10.92 -5.21 33.56
N ALA A 427 11.43 -4.92 32.36
CA ALA A 427 10.79 -4.07 31.36
C ALA A 427 10.92 -4.68 29.97
N GLY A 428 9.93 -4.43 29.12
CA GLY A 428 9.86 -4.96 27.76
C GLY A 428 8.88 -6.12 27.60
N ALA A 429 8.76 -6.57 26.34
CA ALA A 429 7.91 -7.66 25.92
C ALA A 429 8.34 -9.00 26.56
N PRO A 430 7.39 -9.92 26.81
CA PRO A 430 7.69 -11.18 27.45
C PRO A 430 8.53 -12.09 26.54
N ARG A 431 9.35 -12.94 27.17
CA ARG A 431 10.21 -13.91 26.48
C ARG A 431 9.45 -15.10 25.89
N ASP A 432 8.17 -15.25 26.24
CA ASP A 432 7.28 -16.30 25.74
C ASP A 432 6.54 -15.92 24.45
N LEU A 433 6.88 -14.78 23.84
CA LEU A 433 6.36 -14.43 22.51
C LEU A 433 6.74 -15.52 21.51
N ALA A 434 5.76 -15.95 20.72
CA ALA A 434 5.91 -16.89 19.63
C ALA A 434 5.38 -16.21 18.36
N PRO A 435 6.22 -15.43 17.65
CA PRO A 435 5.82 -14.83 16.38
C PRO A 435 5.36 -15.95 15.44
N ILE A 436 4.14 -15.86 14.88
CA ILE A 436 3.68 -16.86 13.93
C ILE A 436 4.64 -16.90 12.73
N ALA A 437 5.05 -18.09 12.31
CA ALA A 437 5.97 -18.23 11.19
C ALA A 437 5.26 -17.95 9.86
N ARG A 438 6.00 -17.40 8.89
CA ARG A 438 5.48 -17.04 7.56
C ARG A 438 4.89 -18.24 6.80
N ASP A 439 5.40 -19.45 7.03
CA ASP A 439 4.90 -20.69 6.42
C ASP A 439 3.66 -21.26 7.10
N GLN A 440 3.33 -20.80 8.32
CA GLN A 440 2.14 -21.20 9.09
C GLN A 440 0.88 -20.37 8.78
N VAL A 441 0.99 -19.35 7.92
CA VAL A 441 -0.13 -18.52 7.47
C VAL A 441 -0.48 -18.81 6.00
N GLY A 442 -1.67 -18.41 5.58
CA GLY A 442 -2.17 -18.64 4.23
C GLY A 442 -2.24 -20.13 3.89
N VAL A 443 -2.04 -20.46 2.61
CA VAL A 443 -2.01 -21.85 2.13
C VAL A 443 -0.61 -22.33 1.78
N ALA A 444 -0.38 -23.64 1.80
CA ALA A 444 0.88 -24.27 1.38
C ALA A 444 0.94 -24.54 -0.13
N TRP A 445 -0.21 -24.67 -0.79
CA TRP A 445 -0.33 -25.03 -2.21
C TRP A 445 -0.27 -23.85 -3.17
N TYR A 446 -0.12 -22.61 -2.67
CA TYR A 446 0.02 -21.40 -3.47
C TYR A 446 1.26 -20.61 -3.03
N PRO A 447 2.10 -20.14 -3.98
CA PRO A 447 3.31 -19.41 -3.64
C PRO A 447 3.01 -18.09 -2.92
N LYS A 448 3.74 -17.83 -1.85
CA LYS A 448 3.71 -16.54 -1.14
C LYS A 448 4.72 -15.59 -1.77
N ALA A 449 4.40 -15.04 -2.93
CA ALA A 449 5.25 -14.09 -3.64
C ALA A 449 4.40 -13.11 -4.48
N LEU A 450 4.92 -11.90 -4.67
CA LEU A 450 4.46 -11.00 -5.74
C LEU A 450 5.59 -10.91 -6.77
N ASP A 451 5.51 -11.73 -7.81
CA ASP A 451 6.52 -11.73 -8.86
C ASP A 451 6.53 -10.37 -9.57
N THR A 452 7.64 -9.65 -9.44
CA THR A 452 7.91 -8.42 -10.18
C THR A 452 9.12 -8.66 -11.08
N THR A 453 9.00 -8.32 -12.36
CA THR A 453 10.13 -8.43 -13.28
C THR A 453 11.00 -7.19 -13.16
N ALA A 454 12.27 -7.35 -12.80
CA ALA A 454 13.19 -6.22 -12.71
C ALA A 454 13.60 -5.73 -14.10
N LEU A 455 13.83 -4.42 -14.25
CA LEU A 455 14.41 -3.83 -15.46
C LEU A 455 15.78 -4.49 -15.76
N GLY A 456 15.95 -4.97 -16.99
CA GLY A 456 17.22 -5.53 -17.46
C GLY A 456 17.50 -6.97 -17.03
N SER A 457 16.55 -7.64 -16.36
CA SER A 457 16.68 -9.05 -15.92
C SER A 457 16.56 -10.07 -17.06
N GLY A 458 16.02 -9.66 -18.21
CA GLY A 458 15.74 -10.51 -19.35
C GLY A 458 16.89 -10.61 -20.37
N SER A 459 16.54 -11.09 -21.55
CA SER A 459 17.47 -11.40 -22.63
C SER A 459 18.00 -10.13 -23.29
N LEU A 460 19.24 -10.19 -23.76
CA LEU A 460 19.83 -9.15 -24.60
C LEU A 460 19.45 -9.41 -26.07
N ARG A 461 18.89 -8.40 -26.74
CA ARG A 461 18.54 -8.45 -28.17
C ARG A 461 19.24 -7.33 -28.91
N GLN A 462 19.99 -7.66 -29.95
CA GLN A 462 20.62 -6.67 -30.82
C GLN A 462 19.57 -6.10 -31.78
N VAL A 463 19.59 -4.77 -31.95
CA VAL A 463 18.72 -4.07 -32.90
C VAL A 463 19.60 -3.28 -33.85
N ALA A 464 19.45 -3.51 -35.15
CA ALA A 464 20.14 -2.76 -36.19
C ALA A 464 19.42 -1.42 -36.46
N PRO A 465 20.13 -0.36 -36.91
CA PRO A 465 19.50 0.91 -37.27
C PRO A 465 18.55 0.77 -38.46
N GLY A 466 17.62 1.71 -38.58
CA GLY A 466 16.66 1.78 -39.68
C GLY A 466 15.25 2.17 -39.23
N GLU A 467 14.39 2.39 -40.21
CA GLU A 467 12.95 2.62 -40.00
C GLU A 467 12.29 1.36 -39.40
N ASP A 468 11.44 1.55 -38.39
CA ASP A 468 10.65 0.51 -37.69
C ASP A 468 11.41 -0.65 -37.03
N THR A 469 12.75 -0.60 -37.04
CA THR A 469 13.59 -1.61 -36.40
C THR A 469 13.36 -1.67 -34.89
N LEU A 470 13.35 -0.50 -34.24
CA LEU A 470 13.05 -0.39 -32.81
C LEU A 470 11.62 -0.79 -32.50
N THR A 471 10.64 -0.35 -33.30
CA THR A 471 9.24 -0.71 -33.11
C THR A 471 9.06 -2.23 -33.08
N ARG A 472 9.58 -2.93 -34.09
CA ARG A 472 9.48 -4.40 -34.16
C ARG A 472 10.21 -5.07 -33.00
N ALA A 473 11.35 -4.53 -32.58
CA ALA A 473 12.10 -5.07 -31.45
C ALA A 473 11.33 -4.96 -30.13
N ILE A 474 10.63 -3.84 -29.90
CA ILE A 474 9.78 -3.65 -28.71
C ILE A 474 8.57 -4.58 -28.76
N ALA A 475 7.89 -4.68 -29.91
CA ALA A 475 6.75 -5.58 -30.07
C ALA A 475 7.11 -7.06 -29.83
N ALA A 476 8.36 -7.45 -30.11
CA ALA A 476 8.88 -8.80 -29.91
C ALA A 476 9.60 -9.02 -28.55
N SER A 477 9.65 -8.00 -27.69
CA SER A 477 10.34 -8.09 -26.40
C SER A 477 9.50 -8.77 -25.33
N ALA A 478 10.20 -9.40 -24.37
CA ALA A 478 9.61 -10.04 -23.20
C ALA A 478 9.93 -9.22 -21.92
N PRO A 479 9.17 -9.41 -20.82
CA PRO A 479 9.45 -8.78 -19.54
C PRO A 479 10.92 -8.90 -19.13
N GLY A 480 11.54 -7.75 -18.85
CA GLY A 480 12.94 -7.63 -18.42
C GLY A 480 13.95 -7.50 -19.56
N ASP A 481 13.56 -7.68 -20.82
CA ASP A 481 14.49 -7.69 -21.95
C ASP A 481 15.28 -6.38 -22.12
N ARG A 482 16.45 -6.50 -22.76
CA ARG A 482 17.39 -5.42 -23.06
C ARG A 482 17.57 -5.32 -24.56
N LEU A 483 17.06 -4.25 -25.16
CA LEU A 483 17.26 -3.92 -26.57
C LEU A 483 18.56 -3.12 -26.73
N GLN A 484 19.62 -3.79 -27.20
CA GLN A 484 20.92 -3.20 -27.46
C GLN A 484 20.94 -2.64 -28.89
N LEU A 485 20.86 -1.32 -29.00
CA LEU A 485 20.92 -0.62 -30.27
C LEU A 485 22.37 -0.58 -30.75
N GLN A 486 22.56 -0.90 -32.03
CA GLN A 486 23.80 -0.63 -32.75
C GLN A 486 23.92 0.86 -33.07
N ARG A 487 25.14 1.32 -33.38
CA ARG A 487 25.37 2.68 -33.87
C ARG A 487 24.55 2.94 -35.15
N GLY A 488 23.94 4.11 -35.24
CA GLY A 488 23.16 4.50 -36.42
C GLY A 488 21.90 5.29 -36.07
N GLN A 489 21.07 5.51 -37.07
CA GLN A 489 19.82 6.26 -36.95
C GLN A 489 18.62 5.31 -36.90
N TYR A 490 17.69 5.61 -36.01
CA TYR A 490 16.45 4.89 -35.79
C TYR A 490 15.32 5.90 -35.93
N ARG A 491 14.55 5.77 -37.01
CA ARG A 491 13.39 6.61 -37.24
C ARG A 491 12.14 5.83 -36.84
N VAL A 492 11.35 6.44 -35.97
CA VAL A 492 10.18 5.84 -35.34
C VAL A 492 8.94 6.63 -35.74
N ASP A 493 8.04 6.02 -36.48
CA ASP A 493 6.86 6.69 -37.03
C ASP A 493 5.55 6.42 -36.26
N GLN A 494 5.66 5.69 -35.14
CA GLN A 494 4.55 5.29 -34.29
C GLN A 494 4.91 5.42 -32.80
N VAL A 495 3.90 5.45 -31.94
CA VAL A 495 4.12 5.49 -30.48
C VAL A 495 4.53 4.11 -29.98
N LEU A 496 5.66 4.02 -29.29
CA LEU A 496 6.21 2.78 -28.74
C LEU A 496 5.56 2.47 -27.38
N GLY A 497 4.54 1.61 -27.39
CA GLY A 497 3.87 1.15 -26.18
C GLY A 497 4.74 0.21 -25.35
N VAL A 498 4.92 0.52 -24.07
CA VAL A 498 5.68 -0.27 -23.09
C VAL A 498 4.72 -0.84 -22.05
N ASN A 499 4.43 -2.13 -22.12
CA ASN A 499 3.48 -2.85 -21.25
C ASN A 499 4.15 -3.89 -20.33
N HIS A 500 5.48 -3.91 -20.32
CA HIS A 500 6.29 -4.71 -19.41
C HIS A 500 7.62 -3.98 -19.13
N PRO A 501 8.40 -4.39 -18.12
CA PRO A 501 9.71 -3.81 -17.84
C PRO A 501 10.65 -4.01 -19.03
N LEU A 502 11.18 -2.93 -19.60
CA LEU A 502 11.99 -2.96 -20.82
C LEU A 502 13.16 -1.98 -20.73
N SER A 503 14.34 -2.40 -21.22
CA SER A 503 15.50 -1.51 -21.34
C SER A 503 15.87 -1.29 -22.81
N VAL A 504 16.00 -0.03 -23.23
CA VAL A 504 16.53 0.38 -24.54
C VAL A 504 17.87 1.04 -24.32
N ILE A 505 18.93 0.45 -24.90
CA ILE A 505 20.30 0.75 -24.54
C ILE A 505 21.12 1.01 -25.81
N GLY A 506 21.71 2.20 -25.94
CA GLY A 506 22.61 2.53 -27.04
C GLY A 506 23.99 1.87 -26.92
N PRO A 507 24.81 1.99 -27.98
CA PRO A 507 26.09 1.31 -28.06
C PRO A 507 27.09 1.88 -27.02
N ALA A 508 28.05 1.07 -26.59
CA ALA A 508 29.11 1.52 -25.69
C ALA A 508 30.07 2.54 -26.36
N ARG A 509 30.14 2.56 -27.69
CA ARG A 509 30.92 3.50 -28.49
C ARG A 509 30.09 3.95 -29.71
N GLY A 510 30.16 5.24 -30.02
CA GLY A 510 29.31 5.85 -31.06
C GLY A 510 27.92 6.21 -30.52
N GLN A 511 26.99 6.55 -31.40
CA GLN A 511 25.64 7.02 -31.03
C GLN A 511 24.56 6.18 -31.72
N ALA A 512 23.49 5.90 -30.99
CA ALA A 512 22.20 5.47 -31.53
C ALA A 512 21.24 6.67 -31.46
N ARG A 513 20.97 7.28 -32.61
CA ARG A 513 20.09 8.45 -32.70
C ARG A 513 18.66 8.01 -32.94
N LEU A 514 17.75 8.41 -32.05
CA LEU A 514 16.32 8.16 -32.12
C LEU A 514 15.62 9.43 -32.58
N GLN A 515 14.94 9.37 -33.72
CA GLN A 515 14.08 10.44 -34.22
C GLN A 515 12.66 9.91 -34.38
N PHE A 516 11.65 10.73 -34.05
CA PHE A 516 10.27 10.28 -34.05
C PHE A 516 9.31 11.31 -34.65
N THR A 517 8.25 10.83 -35.31
CA THR A 517 7.28 11.68 -36.05
C THR A 517 5.90 11.74 -35.41
N ARG A 518 5.75 11.14 -34.21
CA ARG A 518 4.51 11.18 -33.43
C ARG A 518 4.58 12.17 -32.27
N PRO A 519 3.45 12.59 -31.70
CA PRO A 519 3.44 13.44 -30.51
C PRO A 519 4.16 12.83 -29.30
N SER A 520 4.36 11.51 -29.28
CA SER A 520 5.21 10.86 -28.28
C SER A 520 6.03 9.73 -28.85
N LEU A 521 7.25 9.54 -28.32
CA LEU A 521 8.11 8.41 -28.71
C LEU A 521 7.71 7.15 -27.94
N PHE A 522 7.71 7.19 -26.62
CA PHE A 522 7.31 6.07 -25.75
C PHE A 522 6.01 6.37 -25.01
N GLU A 523 5.22 5.32 -24.77
CA GLU A 523 4.06 5.36 -23.89
C GLU A 523 4.13 4.22 -22.87
N ILE A 524 4.25 4.54 -21.57
CA ILE A 524 4.18 3.52 -20.52
C ILE A 524 2.71 3.19 -20.24
N ARG A 525 2.37 1.91 -20.28
CA ARG A 525 1.03 1.35 -20.09
C ARG A 525 1.01 0.41 -18.88
N ALA A 526 -0.13 -0.20 -18.59
CA ALA A 526 -0.27 -1.26 -17.58
C ALA A 526 0.89 -2.28 -17.64
N GLY A 527 1.54 -2.52 -16.50
CA GLY A 527 2.69 -3.43 -16.37
C GLY A 527 4.04 -2.88 -16.88
N GLY A 528 4.04 -1.72 -17.54
CA GLY A 528 5.23 -1.11 -18.12
C GLY A 528 6.22 -0.58 -17.09
N SER A 529 7.50 -0.68 -17.41
CA SER A 529 8.59 0.09 -16.80
C SER A 529 9.67 0.27 -17.85
N LEU A 530 10.39 1.39 -17.86
CA LEU A 530 11.27 1.74 -18.95
C LEU A 530 12.63 2.23 -18.45
N LYS A 531 13.69 1.67 -19.03
CA LYS A 531 15.05 2.21 -18.92
C LYS A 531 15.53 2.66 -20.29
N LEU A 532 15.98 3.91 -20.39
CA LEU A 532 16.62 4.51 -21.56
C LEU A 532 18.07 4.81 -21.19
N SER A 533 19.04 4.24 -21.89
CA SER A 533 20.46 4.42 -21.56
C SER A 533 21.34 4.58 -22.78
N ARG A 534 22.29 5.51 -22.76
CA ARG A 534 23.25 5.76 -23.86
C ARG A 534 22.60 6.13 -25.20
N LEU A 535 21.52 6.89 -25.17
CA LEU A 535 20.76 7.27 -26.37
C LEU A 535 20.98 8.74 -26.74
N ASP A 536 20.88 9.05 -28.03
CA ASP A 536 20.75 10.42 -28.55
C ASP A 536 19.31 10.57 -29.06
N ILE A 537 18.43 11.20 -28.28
CA ILE A 537 17.00 11.35 -28.61
C ILE A 537 16.77 12.74 -29.19
N ASP A 538 16.29 12.79 -30.42
CA ASP A 538 16.12 14.01 -31.21
C ASP A 538 14.64 14.18 -31.62
N GLY A 539 13.99 15.21 -31.07
CA GLY A 539 12.59 15.52 -31.34
C GLY A 539 12.34 16.38 -32.57
N ALA A 540 13.36 16.69 -33.39
CA ALA A 540 13.22 17.60 -34.52
C ALA A 540 12.20 17.16 -35.58
N LEU A 541 11.87 15.86 -35.66
CA LEU A 541 10.87 15.32 -36.58
C LEU A 541 9.46 15.20 -35.97
N ALA A 542 9.29 15.53 -34.68
CA ALA A 542 8.00 15.45 -34.02
C ALA A 542 7.01 16.47 -34.63
N PRO A 543 5.70 16.21 -34.60
CA PRO A 543 4.73 17.08 -35.23
C PRO A 543 4.66 18.44 -34.52
N ASP A 544 4.31 19.47 -35.28
CA ASP A 544 4.03 20.81 -34.75
C ASP A 544 2.69 20.78 -33.97
N THR A 545 2.74 20.29 -32.74
CA THR A 545 1.58 20.14 -31.86
C THR A 545 2.00 20.40 -30.42
N ALA A 546 1.21 21.21 -29.72
CA ALA A 546 1.48 21.51 -28.32
C ALA A 546 1.32 20.27 -27.44
N GLY A 547 2.14 20.15 -26.41
CA GLY A 547 2.02 19.04 -25.45
C GLY A 547 2.66 17.75 -25.92
N ASN A 548 3.61 17.76 -26.86
CA ASN A 548 4.39 16.58 -27.23
C ASN A 548 5.23 16.07 -26.04
N ALA A 549 5.68 14.81 -26.06
CA ALA A 549 6.56 14.27 -25.02
C ALA A 549 7.50 13.17 -25.53
N VAL A 550 8.71 13.03 -24.99
CA VAL A 550 9.55 11.84 -25.30
C VAL A 550 8.91 10.58 -24.68
N VAL A 551 8.61 10.63 -23.39
CA VAL A 551 7.90 9.58 -22.65
C VAL A 551 6.59 10.11 -22.13
N ARG A 552 5.49 9.47 -22.52
CA ARG A 552 4.15 9.78 -22.04
C ARG A 552 3.60 8.67 -21.16
N ILE A 553 2.88 9.07 -20.13
CA ILE A 553 1.99 8.20 -19.39
C ILE A 553 0.60 8.77 -19.55
N ALA A 554 -0.20 8.20 -20.46
CA ALA A 554 -1.50 8.77 -20.79
C ALA A 554 -2.48 8.63 -19.62
N PRO A 555 -3.42 9.58 -19.43
CA PRO A 555 -4.55 9.38 -18.53
C PRO A 555 -5.29 8.08 -18.87
N GLY A 556 -5.61 7.28 -17.85
CA GLY A 556 -6.26 5.98 -18.04
C GLY A 556 -5.36 4.87 -18.61
N SER A 557 -4.04 5.09 -18.74
CA SER A 557 -3.06 4.08 -19.18
C SER A 557 -2.91 2.89 -18.23
N GLN A 558 -3.44 3.01 -17.01
CA GLN A 558 -3.33 2.04 -15.93
C GLN A 558 -1.89 1.75 -15.50
N ALA A 559 -0.97 2.68 -15.81
CA ALA A 559 0.42 2.61 -15.42
C ALA A 559 0.58 3.08 -13.96
N PHE A 560 0.70 2.11 -13.05
CA PHE A 560 0.86 2.35 -11.62
C PHE A 560 2.10 1.60 -11.10
N ASN A 561 2.79 2.21 -10.15
CA ASN A 561 4.04 1.72 -9.55
C ASN A 561 5.12 1.34 -10.59
N TYR A 562 5.16 2.05 -11.72
CA TYR A 562 6.19 1.85 -12.73
C TYR A 562 7.50 2.54 -12.35
N THR A 563 8.60 2.07 -12.93
CA THR A 563 9.91 2.72 -12.86
C THR A 563 10.30 3.27 -14.24
N LEU A 564 10.70 4.53 -14.30
CA LEU A 564 11.30 5.16 -15.47
C LEU A 564 12.72 5.63 -15.14
N LEU A 565 13.72 5.13 -15.87
CA LEU A 565 15.12 5.53 -15.73
C LEU A 565 15.65 6.07 -17.05
N ILE A 566 16.28 7.24 -17.02
CA ILE A 566 17.01 7.84 -18.14
C ILE A 566 18.45 8.07 -17.69
N GLU A 567 19.39 7.44 -18.36
CA GLU A 567 20.80 7.39 -17.95
C GLU A 567 21.73 7.64 -19.13
N ASP A 568 22.87 8.31 -18.90
CA ASP A 568 23.96 8.42 -19.88
C ASP A 568 23.51 8.90 -21.27
N SER A 569 22.45 9.71 -21.35
CA SER A 569 21.75 10.00 -22.61
C SER A 569 21.80 11.50 -22.94
N ARG A 570 21.55 11.83 -24.20
CA ARG A 570 21.30 13.19 -24.65
C ARG A 570 19.89 13.28 -25.22
N ILE A 571 19.15 14.31 -24.85
CA ILE A 571 17.79 14.57 -25.33
C ILE A 571 17.72 16.01 -25.81
N HIS A 572 17.33 16.22 -27.07
CA HIS A 572 17.33 17.56 -27.63
C HIS A 572 16.31 17.77 -28.75
N GLY A 573 16.17 19.02 -29.19
CA GLY A 573 15.34 19.39 -30.35
C GLY A 573 13.84 19.26 -30.07
N LEU A 574 13.42 19.38 -28.81
CA LEU A 574 12.01 19.30 -28.42
C LEU A 574 11.37 20.69 -28.51
N THR A 575 11.41 21.32 -29.69
CA THR A 575 11.02 22.73 -29.89
C THR A 575 9.92 22.93 -30.92
N ALA A 576 9.35 21.85 -31.47
CA ALA A 576 8.35 21.92 -32.55
C ALA A 576 7.16 22.82 -32.19
N ASN A 577 6.66 22.75 -30.96
CA ASN A 577 5.62 23.64 -30.42
C ASN A 577 5.81 23.78 -28.89
N LYS A 578 4.97 24.56 -28.21
CA LYS A 578 5.00 24.75 -26.75
C LYS A 578 4.72 23.45 -25.97
N ALA A 579 5.19 23.40 -24.72
CA ALA A 579 4.96 22.27 -23.81
C ALA A 579 5.42 20.91 -24.38
N PHE A 580 6.57 20.88 -25.05
CA PHE A 580 7.19 19.63 -25.48
C PHE A 580 8.09 19.11 -24.35
N ASP A 581 7.58 18.14 -23.61
CA ASP A 581 8.21 17.61 -22.40
C ASP A 581 9.17 16.45 -22.68
N VAL A 582 10.11 16.17 -21.77
CA VAL A 582 10.82 14.87 -21.80
C VAL A 582 9.93 13.78 -21.22
N VAL A 583 9.39 13.99 -20.01
CA VAL A 583 8.46 13.07 -19.34
C VAL A 583 7.16 13.81 -19.03
N ASN A 584 6.03 13.27 -19.48
CA ASN A 584 4.70 13.79 -19.17
C ASN A 584 3.86 12.69 -18.48
N ALA A 585 3.67 12.82 -17.17
CA ALA A 585 2.87 11.90 -16.38
C ALA A 585 1.43 12.40 -16.28
N GLY A 586 0.50 11.64 -16.87
CA GLY A 586 -0.92 11.98 -16.91
C GLY A 586 -1.69 11.54 -15.68
N LYS A 587 -2.90 12.11 -15.54
CA LYS A 587 -3.81 11.87 -14.42
C LYS A 587 -4.12 10.37 -14.22
N GLY A 588 -4.16 9.94 -12.98
CA GLY A 588 -4.33 8.55 -12.55
C GLY A 588 -3.01 7.79 -12.42
N SER A 589 -1.94 8.18 -13.12
CA SER A 589 -0.67 7.45 -13.07
C SER A 589 0.07 7.64 -11.73
N LEU A 590 0.90 6.65 -11.38
CA LEU A 590 1.81 6.76 -10.24
C LEU A 590 3.12 6.03 -10.56
N ALA A 591 4.22 6.77 -10.63
CA ALA A 591 5.56 6.17 -10.70
C ALA A 591 6.01 5.77 -9.30
N ALA A 592 6.54 4.55 -9.16
CA ALA A 592 7.34 4.20 -7.99
C ALA A 592 8.64 5.02 -7.99
N ARG A 593 9.22 5.23 -9.18
CA ARG A 593 10.44 6.04 -9.35
C ARG A 593 10.58 6.63 -10.75
N ILE A 594 10.95 7.90 -10.82
CA ILE A 594 11.47 8.55 -12.04
C ILE A 594 12.92 8.98 -11.75
N GLY A 595 13.88 8.45 -12.50
CA GLY A 595 15.30 8.76 -12.34
C GLY A 595 15.90 9.33 -13.62
N ILE A 596 16.62 10.44 -13.52
CA ILE A 596 17.46 11.00 -14.57
C ILE A 596 18.88 11.12 -14.03
N SER A 597 19.85 10.49 -14.68
CA SER A 597 21.25 10.57 -14.26
C SER A 597 22.22 10.66 -15.42
N ASN A 598 23.34 11.38 -15.22
CA ASN A 598 24.38 11.56 -16.24
C ASN A 598 23.81 11.90 -17.63
N THR A 599 22.79 12.77 -17.67
CA THR A 599 22.01 13.05 -18.88
C THR A 599 22.17 14.52 -19.26
N THR A 600 22.27 14.79 -20.56
CA THR A 600 22.21 16.15 -21.10
C THR A 600 20.87 16.38 -21.76
N VAL A 601 20.17 17.45 -21.38
CA VAL A 601 18.94 17.89 -22.04
C VAL A 601 19.14 19.32 -22.53
N ASP A 602 18.98 19.53 -23.84
CA ASP A 602 19.17 20.83 -24.47
C ASP A 602 18.02 21.18 -25.42
N ASP A 603 17.60 22.45 -25.41
CA ASP A 603 16.60 22.98 -26.35
C ASP A 603 15.25 22.25 -26.30
N ILE A 604 14.51 22.45 -25.21
CA ILE A 604 13.14 21.94 -25.07
C ILE A 604 12.17 23.07 -24.73
N SER A 605 10.96 23.04 -25.27
CA SER A 605 9.94 24.09 -25.02
C SER A 605 9.09 23.83 -23.78
N GLY A 606 9.03 22.57 -23.30
CA GLY A 606 8.28 22.15 -22.13
C GLY A 606 9.16 21.91 -20.89
N SER A 607 8.72 20.99 -20.04
CA SER A 607 9.41 20.56 -18.83
C SER A 607 10.25 19.31 -19.07
N VAL A 608 11.28 19.08 -18.25
CA VAL A 608 11.96 17.78 -18.31
C VAL A 608 11.08 16.71 -17.65
N ILE A 609 10.51 16.99 -16.47
CA ILE A 609 9.52 16.11 -15.84
C ILE A 609 8.28 16.92 -15.47
N ALA A 610 7.18 16.65 -16.16
CA ALA A 610 5.84 17.13 -15.79
C ALA A 610 5.09 16.01 -15.05
N ALA A 611 5.07 16.09 -13.70
CA ALA A 611 4.43 15.16 -12.78
C ALA A 611 3.43 15.89 -11.87
N ALA A 612 2.56 16.69 -12.51
CA ALA A 612 1.63 17.59 -11.85
C ALA A 612 0.19 17.48 -12.36
N ALA A 613 -0.24 16.30 -12.80
CA ALA A 613 -1.56 16.10 -13.39
C ALA A 613 -2.70 15.91 -12.36
N GLU A 614 -2.36 15.62 -11.10
CA GLU A 614 -3.33 15.38 -10.00
C GLU A 614 -3.82 16.67 -9.34
N THR A 615 -4.37 17.62 -10.10
CA THR A 615 -4.70 18.97 -9.60
C THR A 615 -6.07 19.11 -8.93
N ASP A 616 -6.67 18.01 -8.46
CA ASP A 616 -8.00 18.02 -7.83
C ASP A 616 -7.94 18.11 -6.29
N ASP A 617 -6.76 18.35 -5.72
CA ASP A 617 -6.54 18.56 -4.30
C ASP A 617 -7.03 17.39 -3.41
N LEU A 618 -6.98 16.15 -3.91
CA LEU A 618 -7.39 14.95 -3.18
C LEU A 618 -6.24 14.22 -2.47
N GLY A 619 -5.03 14.78 -2.46
CA GLY A 619 -3.83 14.14 -1.90
C GLY A 619 -3.15 13.14 -2.84
N THR A 620 -3.67 12.95 -4.05
CA THR A 620 -3.07 12.16 -5.13
C THR A 620 -1.84 12.87 -5.70
N TYR A 621 -0.89 12.08 -6.22
CA TYR A 621 0.32 12.56 -6.90
C TYR A 621 0.81 11.54 -7.94
N ASN A 622 1.71 11.97 -8.84
CA ASN A 622 2.16 11.14 -9.98
C ASN A 622 3.50 10.42 -9.78
N ALA A 623 4.30 10.76 -8.77
CA ALA A 623 5.58 10.11 -8.53
C ALA A 623 5.92 10.02 -7.04
N GLU A 624 6.22 8.81 -6.56
CA GLU A 624 6.66 8.56 -5.18
C GLU A 624 8.10 9.05 -4.97
N GLN A 625 9.00 8.70 -5.88
CA GLN A 625 10.40 9.10 -5.84
C GLN A 625 10.84 9.74 -7.16
N VAL A 626 11.50 10.89 -7.08
CA VAL A 626 12.16 11.54 -8.21
C VAL A 626 13.63 11.77 -7.88
N ASP A 627 14.53 11.25 -8.73
CA ASP A 627 15.98 11.47 -8.65
C ASP A 627 16.46 12.20 -9.92
N ILE A 628 17.14 13.33 -9.77
CA ILE A 628 17.82 14.04 -10.87
C ILE A 628 19.26 14.29 -10.44
N VAL A 629 20.20 13.57 -11.05
CA VAL A 629 21.58 13.46 -10.54
C VAL A 629 22.62 13.68 -11.65
N ASP A 630 23.66 14.45 -11.36
CA ASP A 630 24.87 14.62 -12.19
C ASP A 630 24.56 14.92 -13.67
N SER A 631 23.54 15.75 -13.92
CA SER A 631 23.00 16.02 -15.25
C SER A 631 23.10 17.48 -15.66
N ARG A 632 23.01 17.76 -16.96
CA ARG A 632 23.10 19.11 -17.53
C ARG A 632 21.82 19.47 -18.28
N PHE A 633 21.27 20.63 -17.97
CA PHE A 633 20.03 21.14 -18.54
C PHE A 633 20.27 22.54 -19.10
N THR A 634 20.00 22.75 -20.39
CA THR A 634 20.27 24.03 -21.05
C THR A 634 19.12 24.46 -21.95
N ARG A 635 18.63 25.70 -21.79
CA ARG A 635 17.53 26.27 -22.60
C ARG A 635 16.28 25.40 -22.52
N ILE A 636 15.74 25.28 -21.31
CA ILE A 636 14.52 24.56 -21.00
C ILE A 636 13.41 25.59 -20.81
N GLY A 637 12.37 25.55 -21.65
CA GLY A 637 11.28 26.54 -21.65
C GLY A 637 10.46 26.51 -20.36
N GLY A 638 10.05 25.32 -19.92
CA GLY A 638 9.38 25.07 -18.65
C GLY A 638 10.36 24.78 -17.50
N PRO A 639 9.85 24.32 -16.33
CA PRO A 639 10.70 23.87 -15.23
C PRO A 639 11.46 22.58 -15.58
N LEU A 640 12.58 22.35 -14.89
CA LEU A 640 13.20 21.03 -14.84
C LEU A 640 12.22 19.99 -14.27
N LEU A 641 11.50 20.34 -13.21
CA LEU A 641 10.52 19.46 -12.57
C LEU A 641 9.30 20.27 -12.12
N ASP A 642 8.12 19.79 -12.52
CA ASP A 642 6.83 20.18 -11.93
C ASP A 642 6.25 18.97 -11.20
N LEU A 643 6.24 19.02 -9.86
CA LEU A 643 5.83 17.93 -8.98
C LEU A 643 4.76 18.42 -8.01
N TYR A 644 3.57 17.83 -8.10
CA TYR A 644 2.39 18.29 -7.38
C TYR A 644 1.74 17.19 -6.55
N ARG A 645 1.43 17.54 -5.30
CA ARG A 645 0.50 16.87 -4.41
C ARG A 645 -0.37 17.93 -3.73
N GLY A 646 -1.65 17.98 -4.09
CA GLY A 646 -2.60 18.97 -3.57
C GLY A 646 -3.35 18.49 -2.32
N GLY A 647 -4.24 19.33 -1.81
CA GLY A 647 -5.16 18.97 -0.73
C GLY A 647 -4.58 18.97 0.68
N THR A 648 -5.29 18.28 1.58
CA THR A 648 -4.97 18.19 3.01
C THR A 648 -4.83 16.75 3.52
N ASP A 649 -4.63 15.79 2.63
CA ASP A 649 -4.43 14.39 2.99
C ASP A 649 -3.06 14.16 3.67
N GLU A 650 -3.07 13.46 4.81
CA GLU A 650 -1.89 13.08 5.60
C GLU A 650 -1.69 11.55 5.60
N SER A 651 -2.27 10.84 4.63
CA SER A 651 -2.31 9.38 4.57
C SER A 651 -1.16 8.77 3.75
N THR A 652 -0.29 9.60 3.17
CA THR A 652 0.78 9.18 2.24
C THR A 652 2.15 9.69 2.68
N PHE A 653 3.22 9.09 2.15
CA PHE A 653 4.61 9.43 2.52
C PHE A 653 5.34 10.29 1.47
N GLY A 654 4.96 10.17 0.20
CA GLY A 654 5.57 10.90 -0.91
C GLY A 654 4.86 12.20 -1.27
N PRO A 655 5.37 12.96 -2.25
CA PRO A 655 6.61 12.65 -2.99
C PRO A 655 7.91 12.85 -2.19
N SER A 656 8.94 12.11 -2.58
CA SER A 656 10.33 12.28 -2.18
C SER A 656 11.20 12.68 -3.39
N LEU A 657 12.05 13.68 -3.21
CA LEU A 657 12.87 14.29 -4.26
C LEU A 657 14.35 14.38 -3.87
N ARG A 658 15.21 13.98 -4.80
CA ARG A 658 16.66 14.26 -4.76
C ARG A 658 17.11 14.94 -6.05
N VAL A 659 17.69 16.14 -5.93
CA VAL A 659 18.33 16.88 -7.03
C VAL A 659 19.78 17.16 -6.62
N GLN A 660 20.73 16.50 -7.28
CA GLN A 660 22.13 16.52 -6.87
C GLN A 660 23.11 16.70 -8.03
N GLY A 661 24.12 17.56 -7.86
CA GLY A 661 25.24 17.64 -8.80
C GLY A 661 24.90 18.17 -10.19
N ASN A 662 23.76 18.85 -10.36
CA ASN A 662 23.27 19.24 -11.68
C ASN A 662 23.76 20.64 -12.12
N GLN A 663 23.85 20.85 -13.43
CA GLN A 663 24.08 22.17 -14.04
C GLN A 663 22.85 22.61 -14.83
N LEU A 664 22.22 23.70 -14.41
CA LEU A 664 21.05 24.30 -15.04
C LEU A 664 21.42 25.66 -15.62
N GLN A 665 21.21 25.84 -16.92
CA GLN A 665 21.46 27.10 -17.63
C GLN A 665 20.22 27.50 -18.44
N ALA A 666 19.63 28.67 -18.16
CA ALA A 666 18.41 29.13 -18.83
C ALA A 666 17.25 28.11 -18.74
N VAL A 667 16.92 27.69 -17.51
CA VAL A 667 15.82 26.75 -17.22
C VAL A 667 14.63 27.50 -16.63
N GLY A 668 13.45 27.37 -17.20
CA GLY A 668 12.19 27.87 -16.64
C GLY A 668 12.14 29.39 -16.49
N VAL A 669 12.79 30.11 -17.42
CA VAL A 669 12.97 31.57 -17.34
C VAL A 669 11.64 32.31 -17.52
N ALA A 670 10.79 31.86 -18.44
CA ALA A 670 9.54 32.53 -18.79
C ALA A 670 8.57 32.63 -17.59
N ASP A 671 8.48 31.55 -16.81
CA ASP A 671 7.61 31.46 -15.63
C ASP A 671 8.35 31.76 -14.31
N ASP A 672 9.61 32.20 -14.39
CA ASP A 672 10.52 32.34 -13.25
C ASP A 672 10.40 31.16 -12.28
N THR A 673 10.52 29.94 -12.82
CA THR A 673 10.41 28.69 -12.06
C THR A 673 11.25 27.58 -12.68
N SER A 674 12.39 27.21 -12.06
CA SER A 674 13.20 26.07 -12.49
C SER A 674 12.80 24.74 -11.84
N LEU A 675 12.26 24.80 -10.62
CA LEU A 675 11.67 23.66 -9.91
C LEU A 675 10.35 24.13 -9.27
N ARG A 676 9.26 23.43 -9.55
CA ARG A 676 7.95 23.66 -8.94
C ARG A 676 7.59 22.46 -8.08
N LEU A 677 7.66 22.64 -6.76
CA LEU A 677 7.47 21.60 -5.76
C LEU A 677 6.28 21.97 -4.88
N HIS A 678 5.15 21.31 -5.07
CA HIS A 678 3.91 21.56 -4.34
C HIS A 678 3.51 20.33 -3.53
N GLY A 679 3.44 20.46 -2.20
CA GLY A 679 3.06 19.38 -1.29
C GLY A 679 4.06 18.22 -1.16
N VAL A 680 5.28 18.38 -1.70
CA VAL A 680 6.40 17.44 -1.58
C VAL A 680 6.77 17.24 -0.11
N GLN A 681 6.90 15.98 0.33
CA GLN A 681 7.13 15.65 1.73
C GLN A 681 8.61 15.60 2.09
N GLN A 682 9.47 15.23 1.15
CA GLN A 682 10.91 15.23 1.33
C GLN A 682 11.60 15.77 0.07
N ALA A 683 12.44 16.79 0.22
CA ALA A 683 13.24 17.33 -0.87
C ALA A 683 14.69 17.56 -0.43
N THR A 684 15.64 17.05 -1.20
CA THR A 684 17.08 17.25 -1.00
C THR A 684 17.68 17.89 -2.25
N LEU A 685 18.23 19.10 -2.11
CA LEU A 685 18.86 19.88 -3.19
C LEU A 685 20.32 20.12 -2.84
N VAL A 686 21.26 19.45 -3.50
CA VAL A 686 22.66 19.43 -3.08
C VAL A 686 23.64 19.61 -4.25
N ASP A 687 24.63 20.49 -4.07
CA ASP A 687 25.75 20.66 -5.00
C ASP A 687 25.31 21.00 -6.46
N ASN A 688 24.22 21.76 -6.63
CA ASN A 688 23.69 22.15 -7.95
C ASN A 688 24.13 23.56 -8.36
N GLN A 689 24.22 23.82 -9.66
CA GLN A 689 24.50 25.14 -10.24
C GLN A 689 23.30 25.61 -11.06
N PHE A 690 22.71 26.74 -10.69
CA PHE A 690 21.63 27.39 -11.42
C PHE A 690 22.15 28.71 -11.99
N ALA A 691 22.21 28.81 -13.32
CA ALA A 691 22.67 29.99 -14.03
C ALA A 691 21.56 30.52 -14.93
N HIS A 692 21.24 31.81 -14.81
CA HIS A 692 20.22 32.49 -15.62
C HIS A 692 18.88 31.74 -15.68
N SER A 693 18.48 31.11 -14.58
CA SER A 693 17.31 30.22 -14.51
C SER A 693 16.21 30.84 -13.65
N GLY A 694 15.00 30.31 -13.75
CA GLY A 694 13.91 30.66 -12.83
C GLY A 694 14.18 30.18 -11.41
N ARG A 695 13.48 30.75 -10.42
CA ARG A 695 13.68 30.36 -9.02
C ARG A 695 13.23 28.93 -8.71
N VAL A 696 13.74 28.35 -7.62
CA VAL A 696 13.17 27.14 -7.01
C VAL A 696 11.97 27.55 -6.16
N ARG A 697 10.83 26.88 -6.34
CA ARG A 697 9.59 27.11 -5.58
C ARG A 697 9.22 25.85 -4.81
N PHE A 698 9.15 25.96 -3.48
CA PHE A 698 8.71 24.89 -2.60
C PHE A 698 7.53 25.40 -1.77
N SER A 699 6.37 24.76 -1.91
CA SER A 699 5.15 25.14 -1.21
C SER A 699 4.59 23.96 -0.40
N HIS A 700 4.45 24.20 0.90
CA HIS A 700 3.89 23.29 1.87
C HIS A 700 2.36 23.26 1.76
N ARG A 701 1.79 22.08 2.03
CA ARG A 701 0.34 21.86 2.15
C ARG A 701 -0.03 21.34 3.53
N VAL A 702 0.40 20.13 3.85
CA VAL A 702 0.14 19.43 5.12
C VAL A 702 1.31 18.54 5.49
N GLY A 703 1.27 18.04 6.72
CA GLY A 703 2.33 17.25 7.34
C GLY A 703 3.49 18.11 7.80
N GLU A 704 4.65 17.47 7.97
CA GLU A 704 5.90 18.14 8.35
C GLU A 704 6.94 17.89 7.26
N PRO A 705 6.85 18.59 6.12
CA PRO A 705 7.76 18.37 5.01
C PRO A 705 9.18 18.76 5.38
N ARG A 706 10.16 18.06 4.79
CA ARG A 706 11.59 18.37 4.99
C ARG A 706 12.22 18.87 3.70
N LEU A 707 12.75 20.09 3.74
CA LEU A 707 13.54 20.68 2.67
C LEU A 707 15.00 20.76 3.12
N ARG A 708 15.88 20.01 2.47
CA ARG A 708 17.32 19.94 2.79
C ARG A 708 18.15 20.53 1.66
N VAL A 709 19.03 21.46 2.00
CA VAL A 709 19.83 22.17 1.00
C VAL A 709 21.31 22.23 1.39
N ARG A 710 22.21 22.09 0.41
CA ARG A 710 23.66 22.29 0.61
C ARG A 710 24.32 22.70 -0.70
N ASN A 711 25.21 23.71 -0.66
CA ASN A 711 26.09 24.09 -1.77
C ASN A 711 25.40 24.30 -3.14
N ASN A 712 24.20 24.88 -3.16
CA ASN A 712 23.55 25.25 -4.42
C ASN A 712 24.00 26.66 -4.82
N VAL A 713 24.61 26.81 -5.99
CA VAL A 713 25.10 28.09 -6.52
C VAL A 713 24.05 28.71 -7.43
N LEU A 714 23.59 29.92 -7.11
CA LEU A 714 22.64 30.68 -7.91
C LEU A 714 23.36 31.86 -8.58
N THR A 715 23.55 31.81 -9.90
CA THR A 715 24.15 32.88 -10.71
C THR A 715 23.08 33.50 -11.60
N ALA A 716 22.83 34.81 -11.47
CA ALA A 716 21.75 35.49 -12.20
C ALA A 716 20.41 34.74 -12.13
N THR A 717 20.16 34.10 -10.98
CA THR A 717 18.97 33.29 -10.67
C THR A 717 18.44 33.79 -9.34
N ALA A 718 17.14 34.08 -9.26
CA ALA A 718 16.54 34.57 -8.04
C ALA A 718 16.61 33.52 -6.91
N ALA A 719 16.63 34.00 -5.67
CA ALA A 719 16.66 33.14 -4.49
C ALA A 719 15.45 32.19 -4.44
N MET A 720 15.65 31.04 -3.80
CA MET A 720 14.58 30.07 -3.55
C MET A 720 13.41 30.71 -2.80
N GLN A 721 12.19 30.42 -3.25
CA GLN A 721 10.97 30.78 -2.56
C GLN A 721 10.40 29.55 -1.86
N SER A 722 10.36 29.58 -0.54
CA SER A 722 9.75 28.52 0.26
C SER A 722 9.02 29.05 1.48
N ASP A 723 7.90 28.41 1.82
CA ASP A 723 7.18 28.54 3.08
C ASP A 723 7.65 27.53 4.15
N THR A 724 8.58 26.64 3.78
CA THR A 724 9.21 25.66 4.66
C THR A 724 10.66 26.06 4.90
N PRO A 725 11.11 26.18 6.16
CA PRO A 725 12.51 26.46 6.44
C PRO A 725 13.42 25.37 5.86
N ALA A 726 14.48 25.79 5.17
CA ALA A 726 15.45 24.86 4.62
C ALA A 726 16.45 24.41 5.71
N GLU A 727 16.57 23.10 5.90
CA GLU A 727 17.61 22.46 6.71
C GLU A 727 18.93 22.51 5.93
N THR A 728 19.92 23.23 6.45
CA THR A 728 21.29 23.18 5.90
C THR A 728 21.94 21.85 6.29
N LEU A 729 22.31 21.04 5.31
CA LEU A 729 23.09 19.82 5.58
C LEU A 729 24.54 20.20 5.91
N PRO A 730 25.19 19.50 6.85
CA PRO A 730 26.59 19.76 7.23
C PRO A 730 27.57 19.55 6.07
#